data_AF-A0A925T7N9-F1
#
_entry.id   AF-A0A925T7N9-F1
#
_cell.length_a   1.000
_cell.length_b   1.000
_cell.length_c   1.000
_cell.angle_alpha   90.00
_cell.angle_beta   90.00
_cell.angle_gamma   90.00
#
_symmetry.space_group_name_H-M   'P 1'
#
loop_
_entity.id
_entity.type
_entity.pdbx_description
1 polymer ?
#
loop_
_entity_poly.entity_id
_entity_poly.type
_entity_poly.pdbx_seq_one_letter_code
_entity_poly.pdbx_strand_id
1 'polypeptide(L)'
;MNNIIWLFTFLSATLSSAFNQSTFIDARKDTFTNVAVSTNGTASVFVVTNINDSGPGSLRQALTDANAIFTAAPHTIVFNVDAGSLVGGVATIAITTSVLPTIMQPMIIDGATQTAFTGDLNPGSWGTGGMVGCNNRALSQVPKPEIEIINNRTLPYAVEIAASDVTIENIGVTGFGMTLDDVSCNILIRSGNAITVRNNIFGFPAAGPFADPGPTTRTNGSNIIIGSHSAHSGSVSVTNVLIQTNIIAFSNYRGIMTPYSSNIEPITTQIDGLNITGNEITGNGKAGVAGDVEGGIELLTAFQLPGSSLKNLLIDGNLITDQSADNAIELTYSAADENFDIRENTISGNADGISIWDDFGTPYPSGGGNGGANSSKDTIINNKIINNLGSGVSVVLGRAGSYLRSKTITQNCISGNTGTGIDLVDASYSQFGPTLNDGILTELGNDGYDYPVLYSSCNESDSLIIAGFSAPGARIEFFQAVVDTYYGSPTCHGEGAVYIGTVIEGGTAPALNSDGTINALASVTDDLATTGSYTGPMYGGCPEGTVAGANTFHFKIPVTALPGGYVPGNYIAATATDANGSTSEFGMNILQGHCVVLPLQLVAFHGKKEKDKVRLTWKVANENDAAVYIIEKGNSASSFQTIGLIDAKNNGSNGEYWFVDETKSLSASGFYRIKMVDNANVVTYSNIITMIQSKQSGGFTIAPNPVSGSLRLQFTSGAEEGARIRIYSMSGQKLFELSRRFSKGPQTVTINQVENLSPGAYVLEIQTSTGRERKTFIKE
;
A
#
# COMPACT_ATOMS: atom_id res chain seq x y z
N MET A 1 1.16 64.30 -16.62
CA MET A 1 1.25 65.15 -17.82
C MET A 1 2.57 65.91 -17.76
N ASN A 2 3.34 66.18 -18.81
CA ASN A 2 3.50 65.70 -20.20
C ASN A 2 4.98 66.04 -20.56
N ASN A 3 5.76 65.34 -21.39
CA ASN A 3 5.63 64.13 -22.22
C ASN A 3 7.08 63.53 -22.36
N ILE A 4 7.36 62.25 -22.65
CA ILE A 4 7.11 61.45 -23.88
C ILE A 4 7.75 62.11 -25.14
N ILE A 5 8.61 61.51 -25.99
CA ILE A 5 9.42 60.26 -26.11
C ILE A 5 10.38 60.48 -27.33
N TRP A 6 11.55 59.88 -27.67
CA TRP A 6 12.32 58.61 -27.52
C TRP A 6 13.82 58.93 -27.18
N LEU A 7 14.84 58.08 -26.91
CA LEU A 7 15.19 56.63 -27.02
C LEU A 7 16.15 56.21 -28.19
N PHE A 8 17.16 55.38 -27.83
CA PHE A 8 18.07 54.48 -28.59
C PHE A 8 19.44 54.90 -29.24
N THR A 9 20.46 54.10 -28.87
CA THR A 9 21.71 53.65 -29.56
C THR A 9 22.76 54.62 -30.09
N PHE A 10 24.03 54.42 -29.67
CA PHE A 10 25.04 53.72 -30.50
C PHE A 10 26.21 53.10 -29.69
N LEU A 11 27.05 52.31 -30.36
CA LEU A 11 28.04 51.35 -29.87
C LEU A 11 29.46 51.93 -29.59
N SER A 12 30.17 51.42 -28.58
CA SER A 12 31.64 51.18 -28.65
C SER A 12 32.07 50.13 -27.61
N ALA A 13 33.27 49.54 -27.76
CA ALA A 13 33.75 48.43 -26.93
C ALA A 13 35.23 48.55 -26.54
N THR A 14 35.57 47.95 -25.40
CA THR A 14 36.91 47.47 -24.96
C THR A 14 38.15 48.33 -25.23
N LEU A 15 38.81 48.79 -24.15
CA LEU A 15 40.16 48.29 -23.79
C LEU A 15 40.60 48.72 -22.37
N SER A 16 41.68 48.11 -21.89
CA SER A 16 42.42 48.36 -20.65
C SER A 16 42.87 49.83 -20.49
N SER A 17 43.21 50.36 -19.31
CA SER A 17 44.07 49.74 -18.28
C SER A 17 43.96 50.36 -16.88
N ALA A 18 44.59 49.71 -15.91
CA ALA A 18 44.62 50.07 -14.49
C ALA A 18 44.95 51.55 -14.19
N PHE A 19 44.22 52.12 -13.24
CA PHE A 19 44.61 53.31 -12.48
C PHE A 19 44.35 53.07 -10.99
N ASN A 20 45.43 52.89 -10.22
CA ASN A 20 45.34 52.84 -8.76
C ASN A 20 44.97 54.22 -8.22
N GLN A 21 43.80 54.37 -7.60
CA GLN A 21 43.55 55.51 -6.71
C GLN A 21 44.15 55.24 -5.33
N SER A 22 45.39 55.67 -5.13
CA SER A 22 45.96 55.83 -3.80
C SER A 22 45.30 57.02 -3.10
N THR A 23 44.30 56.76 -2.26
CA THR A 23 43.66 57.81 -1.45
C THR A 23 44.60 58.30 -0.35
N PHE A 24 44.94 59.59 -0.38
CA PHE A 24 45.56 60.29 0.74
C PHE A 24 44.58 60.38 1.92
N ILE A 25 45.04 60.06 3.13
CA ILE A 25 44.29 60.24 4.37
C ILE A 25 44.77 61.54 5.04
N ASP A 26 43.88 62.52 5.21
CA ASP A 26 44.13 63.66 6.11
C ASP A 26 43.89 63.22 7.57
N ALA A 27 44.83 63.51 8.45
CA ALA A 27 44.87 62.99 9.80
C ALA A 27 44.24 63.97 10.80
N ARG A 28 42.91 64.00 10.86
CA ARG A 28 42.17 64.67 11.94
C ARG A 28 41.16 63.73 12.59
N LYS A 29 41.04 63.86 13.90
CA LYS A 29 40.25 63.01 14.79
C LYS A 29 38.81 62.84 14.27
N ASP A 30 38.38 61.60 14.11
CA ASP A 30 37.28 61.02 14.90
C ASP A 30 37.36 59.48 14.84
N THR A 31 36.40 58.79 15.46
CA THR A 31 36.48 57.37 15.85
C THR A 31 36.76 56.40 14.69
N PHE A 32 37.88 55.68 14.75
CA PHE A 32 38.20 54.62 13.79
C PHE A 32 37.23 53.43 13.92
N THR A 33 36.41 53.22 12.89
CA THR A 33 35.90 51.88 12.55
C THR A 33 36.85 51.26 11.53
N ASN A 34 37.34 50.04 11.80
CA ASN A 34 38.21 49.33 10.86
C ASN A 34 37.40 48.81 9.66
N VAL A 35 37.25 49.64 8.64
CA VAL A 35 36.81 49.20 7.31
C VAL A 35 38.00 48.51 6.64
N ALA A 36 38.13 47.20 6.86
CA ALA A 36 39.10 46.37 6.17
C ALA A 36 38.72 46.29 4.68
N VAL A 37 39.49 46.96 3.82
CA VAL A 37 39.35 46.82 2.37
C VAL A 37 39.94 45.47 1.97
N SER A 38 39.09 44.47 1.73
CA SER A 38 39.54 43.18 1.21
C SER A 38 40.10 43.36 -0.20
N THR A 39 41.31 42.83 -0.42
CA THR A 39 41.79 42.53 -1.76
C THR A 39 41.57 41.05 -1.97
N ASN A 40 40.59 40.70 -2.81
CA ASN A 40 40.20 39.29 -2.98
C ASN A 40 41.39 38.52 -3.58
N GLY A 41 41.92 37.56 -2.82
CA GLY A 41 43.01 36.70 -3.24
C GLY A 41 42.62 35.77 -4.38
N THR A 42 43.61 35.19 -5.04
CA THR A 42 43.38 34.12 -6.03
C THR A 42 43.45 32.75 -5.36
N ALA A 43 42.56 31.85 -5.77
CA ALA A 43 42.63 30.44 -5.42
C ALA A 43 44.04 29.89 -5.70
N SER A 44 44.55 29.10 -4.76
CA SER A 44 45.94 28.64 -4.73
C SER A 44 46.02 27.16 -4.36
N VAL A 45 47.03 26.47 -4.91
CA VAL A 45 47.30 25.05 -4.67
C VAL A 45 48.38 24.88 -3.60
N PHE A 46 48.13 24.04 -2.61
CA PHE A 46 49.08 23.70 -1.53
C PHE A 46 49.39 22.21 -1.58
N VAL A 47 50.69 21.85 -1.52
CA VAL A 47 51.15 20.47 -1.73
C VAL A 47 51.57 19.85 -0.40
N VAL A 48 50.86 18.80 0.01
CA VAL A 48 51.27 17.88 1.08
C VAL A 48 52.29 16.90 0.51
N THR A 49 53.46 16.80 1.13
CA THR A 49 54.60 16.03 0.61
C THR A 49 55.14 15.00 1.60
N ASN A 50 54.60 14.94 2.82
CA ASN A 50 55.01 14.00 3.85
C ASN A 50 53.87 13.70 4.84
N ILE A 51 54.01 12.60 5.58
CA ILE A 51 53.03 12.07 6.53
C ILE A 51 53.12 12.64 7.96
N ASN A 52 53.88 13.73 8.16
CA ASN A 52 54.04 14.32 9.50
C ASN A 52 52.78 15.09 9.93
N ASP A 53 52.48 15.06 11.23
CA ASP A 53 51.39 15.85 11.85
C ASP A 53 51.62 17.38 11.68
N SER A 54 52.87 17.83 11.62
CA SER A 54 53.21 19.26 11.59
C SER A 54 54.53 19.55 10.88
N GLY A 55 54.74 20.82 10.55
CA GLY A 55 55.94 21.32 9.86
C GLY A 55 55.78 21.38 8.33
N PRO A 56 56.83 21.83 7.61
CA PRO A 56 56.77 22.05 6.17
C PRO A 56 56.32 20.81 5.38
N GLY A 57 55.34 20.99 4.50
CA GLY A 57 54.79 19.92 3.65
C GLY A 57 53.84 18.95 4.36
N SER A 58 53.46 19.19 5.62
CA SER A 58 52.37 18.46 6.29
C SER A 58 50.99 18.97 5.86
N LEU A 59 49.96 18.13 6.02
CA LEU A 59 48.55 18.53 5.86
C LEU A 59 48.19 19.72 6.77
N ARG A 60 48.63 19.71 8.04
CA ARG A 60 48.41 20.81 8.99
C ARG A 60 48.95 22.15 8.50
N GLN A 61 50.14 22.15 7.89
CA GLN A 61 50.72 23.36 7.31
C GLN A 61 49.92 23.82 6.09
N ALA A 62 49.56 22.92 5.19
CA ALA A 62 48.76 23.24 4.01
C ALA A 62 47.39 23.85 4.37
N LEU A 63 46.71 23.32 5.39
CA LEU A 63 45.46 23.89 5.93
C LEU A 63 45.68 25.28 6.56
N THR A 64 46.78 25.46 7.30
CA THR A 64 47.12 26.76 7.93
C THR A 64 47.42 27.84 6.88
N ASP A 65 48.18 27.49 5.85
CA ASP A 65 48.56 28.42 4.78
C ASP A 65 47.36 28.78 3.89
N ALA A 66 46.47 27.82 3.61
CA ALA A 66 45.24 28.07 2.88
C ALA A 66 44.27 28.97 3.67
N ASN A 67 44.08 28.72 4.96
CA ASN A 67 43.22 29.54 5.82
C ASN A 67 43.65 31.01 5.91
N ALA A 68 44.95 31.29 5.70
CA ALA A 68 45.51 32.63 5.73
C ALA A 68 45.20 33.48 4.47
N ILE A 69 44.65 32.89 3.40
CA ILE A 69 44.32 33.59 2.15
C ILE A 69 42.80 33.72 2.02
N PHE A 70 42.30 34.96 2.00
CA PHE A 70 40.89 35.25 1.78
C PHE A 70 40.57 35.29 0.28
N THR A 71 39.68 34.42 -0.17
CA THR A 71 39.24 34.34 -1.57
C THR A 71 37.78 33.84 -1.65
N ALA A 72 37.17 33.99 -2.83
CA ALA A 72 35.82 33.53 -3.14
C ALA A 72 35.80 32.30 -4.08
N ALA A 73 36.96 31.67 -4.30
CA ALA A 73 37.10 30.47 -5.12
C ALA A 73 37.99 29.46 -4.38
N PRO A 74 37.67 28.16 -4.40
CA PRO A 74 38.32 27.18 -3.53
C PRO A 74 39.82 27.06 -3.76
N HIS A 75 40.58 27.08 -2.67
CA HIS A 75 41.94 26.55 -2.62
C HIS A 75 41.95 25.05 -2.94
N THR A 76 43.13 24.48 -3.25
CA THR A 76 43.25 23.03 -3.46
C THR A 76 44.42 22.48 -2.65
N ILE A 77 44.13 21.61 -1.70
CA ILE A 77 45.11 20.78 -1.01
C ILE A 77 45.31 19.53 -1.86
N VAL A 78 46.54 19.31 -2.33
CA VAL A 78 46.92 18.17 -3.17
C VAL A 78 48.03 17.38 -2.49
N PHE A 79 48.05 16.06 -2.68
CA PHE A 79 49.00 15.16 -2.06
C PHE A 79 50.01 14.67 -3.10
N ASN A 80 51.29 14.78 -2.78
CA ASN A 80 52.42 14.28 -3.55
C ASN A 80 53.47 13.77 -2.55
N VAL A 81 53.06 12.78 -1.76
CA VAL A 81 53.91 12.10 -0.78
C VAL A 81 54.82 11.11 -1.52
N ASP A 82 56.08 11.04 -1.10
CA ASP A 82 57.05 10.10 -1.68
C ASP A 82 56.57 8.65 -1.55
N ALA A 83 56.60 7.90 -2.66
CA ALA A 83 56.09 6.52 -2.73
C ALA A 83 56.79 5.53 -1.77
N GLY A 84 58.01 5.83 -1.30
CA GLY A 84 58.70 5.06 -0.26
C GLY A 84 58.14 5.28 1.15
N SER A 85 57.26 6.26 1.34
CA SER A 85 56.53 6.53 2.58
C SER A 85 55.14 5.88 2.62
N LEU A 86 54.68 5.28 1.52
CA LEU A 86 53.37 4.62 1.43
C LEU A 86 53.48 3.17 1.91
N VAL A 87 52.69 2.79 2.92
CA VAL A 87 52.64 1.42 3.46
C VAL A 87 51.41 0.72 2.92
N GLY A 88 51.60 -0.38 2.18
CA GLY A 88 50.50 -1.10 1.54
C GLY A 88 49.73 -0.29 0.48
N GLY A 89 50.35 0.76 -0.07
CA GLY A 89 49.73 1.73 -0.98
C GLY A 89 49.21 3.01 -0.33
N VAL A 90 49.35 3.17 1.00
CA VAL A 90 48.69 4.26 1.75
C VAL A 90 49.70 5.14 2.50
N ALA A 91 49.56 6.45 2.36
CA ALA A 91 50.25 7.48 3.12
C ALA A 91 49.43 7.83 4.37
N THR A 92 49.67 7.10 5.46
CA THR A 92 48.98 7.27 6.74
C THR A 92 49.55 8.46 7.54
N ILE A 93 48.79 9.55 7.61
CA ILE A 93 49.08 10.78 8.36
C ILE A 93 48.53 10.64 9.79
N ALA A 94 49.41 10.45 10.76
CA ALA A 94 49.02 10.28 12.17
C ALA A 94 48.91 11.64 12.89
N ILE A 95 47.69 12.02 13.26
CA ILE A 95 47.40 13.26 14.02
C ILE A 95 47.50 12.94 15.52
N THR A 96 48.39 13.63 16.22
CA THR A 96 48.81 13.26 17.59
C THR A 96 48.95 14.45 18.54
N THR A 97 49.16 15.66 18.02
CA THR A 97 49.46 16.87 18.81
C THR A 97 48.20 17.66 19.20
N SER A 98 47.32 17.92 18.25
CA SER A 98 46.01 18.56 18.43
C SER A 98 45.11 18.26 17.22
N VAL A 99 43.83 18.65 17.27
CA VAL A 99 42.94 18.64 16.09
C VAL A 99 43.57 19.41 14.92
N LEU A 100 43.25 19.08 13.66
CA LEU A 100 43.74 19.86 12.52
C LEU A 100 43.14 21.28 12.52
N PRO A 101 43.78 22.26 11.85
CA PRO A 101 43.23 23.61 11.75
C PRO A 101 41.86 23.59 11.11
N THR A 102 40.87 24.20 11.77
CA THR A 102 39.51 24.43 11.27
C THR A 102 39.55 24.99 9.86
N ILE A 103 38.80 24.42 8.91
CA ILE A 103 38.67 24.98 7.56
C ILE A 103 37.86 26.27 7.65
N MET A 104 38.49 27.40 7.31
CA MET A 104 37.93 28.77 7.41
C MET A 104 37.82 29.50 6.06
N GLN A 105 38.25 28.87 4.96
CA GLN A 105 38.18 29.40 3.59
C GLN A 105 37.65 28.33 2.63
N PRO A 106 37.13 28.73 1.44
CA PRO A 106 36.90 27.83 0.30
C PRO A 106 38.08 26.90 0.02
N MET A 107 37.84 25.59 -0.05
CA MET A 107 38.91 24.58 -0.04
C MET A 107 38.47 23.20 -0.55
N ILE A 108 39.14 22.70 -1.59
CA ILE A 108 39.11 21.30 -2.03
C ILE A 108 40.29 20.56 -1.39
N ILE A 109 40.06 19.38 -0.85
CA ILE A 109 41.08 18.43 -0.38
C ILE A 109 40.87 17.13 -1.17
N ASP A 110 41.78 16.79 -2.07
CA ASP A 110 41.62 15.66 -2.99
C ASP A 110 42.79 14.66 -2.88
N GLY A 111 42.51 13.50 -2.28
CA GLY A 111 43.48 12.40 -2.13
C GLY A 111 43.87 11.70 -3.44
N ALA A 112 43.04 11.74 -4.49
CA ALA A 112 43.35 11.12 -5.79
C ALA A 112 44.44 11.88 -6.56
N THR A 113 44.83 13.06 -6.10
CA THR A 113 46.03 13.74 -6.60
C THR A 113 47.30 12.95 -6.31
N GLN A 114 47.36 12.15 -5.23
CA GLN A 114 48.46 11.22 -4.98
C GLN A 114 48.61 10.24 -6.16
N THR A 115 47.50 9.64 -6.58
CA THR A 115 47.41 8.70 -7.72
C THR A 115 47.87 9.36 -9.02
N ALA A 116 47.57 10.64 -9.20
CA ALA A 116 48.00 11.42 -10.36
C ALA A 116 49.52 11.72 -10.38
N PHE A 117 50.20 11.72 -9.22
CA PHE A 117 51.66 11.93 -9.13
C PHE A 117 52.46 10.62 -9.08
N THR A 118 52.02 9.61 -8.33
CA THR A 118 52.77 8.34 -8.14
C THR A 118 52.26 7.16 -8.97
N GLY A 119 51.08 7.28 -9.60
CA GLY A 119 50.33 6.13 -10.09
C GLY A 119 49.57 5.44 -8.95
N ASP A 120 48.66 4.53 -9.31
CA ASP A 120 47.82 3.77 -8.37
C ASP A 120 48.62 2.65 -7.68
N LEU A 121 48.90 2.86 -6.40
CA LEU A 121 49.62 1.95 -5.51
C LEU A 121 48.69 1.25 -4.49
N ASN A 122 47.41 1.64 -4.40
CA ASN A 122 46.38 0.98 -3.59
C ASN A 122 45.23 0.37 -4.44
N PRO A 123 45.48 -0.36 -5.54
CA PRO A 123 44.51 -0.56 -6.60
C PRO A 123 43.23 -1.30 -6.20
N GLY A 124 42.13 -0.90 -6.85
CA GLY A 124 40.80 -1.45 -6.71
C GLY A 124 39.81 -0.45 -6.09
N SER A 125 38.68 -0.97 -5.61
CA SER A 125 37.64 -0.18 -4.94
C SER A 125 37.11 -0.88 -3.69
N TRP A 126 36.67 -0.10 -2.71
CA TRP A 126 35.98 -0.53 -1.52
C TRP A 126 34.46 -0.41 -1.64
N GLY A 127 33.78 -1.04 -0.69
CA GLY A 127 32.32 -1.17 -0.63
C GLY A 127 31.83 -2.43 -1.33
N THR A 128 30.67 -2.91 -0.95
CA THR A 128 29.94 -3.96 -1.65
C THR A 128 29.41 -3.47 -3.00
N GLY A 129 29.02 -2.18 -3.09
CA GLY A 129 28.43 -1.58 -4.29
C GLY A 129 27.11 -2.26 -4.68
N GLY A 130 26.76 -2.21 -5.96
CA GLY A 130 25.59 -2.93 -6.49
C GLY A 130 24.40 -2.00 -6.72
N MET A 131 23.25 -2.31 -6.10
CA MET A 131 21.95 -1.66 -6.39
C MET A 131 21.16 -1.39 -5.11
N VAL A 132 20.42 -0.28 -5.09
CA VAL A 132 19.64 0.21 -3.94
C VAL A 132 18.25 0.72 -4.36
N GLY A 133 17.28 0.67 -3.45
CA GLY A 133 15.92 1.17 -3.66
C GLY A 133 14.95 0.18 -4.30
N CYS A 134 13.70 0.62 -4.45
CA CYS A 134 12.69 -0.08 -5.23
C CYS A 134 12.90 0.12 -6.74
N ASN A 135 13.33 1.31 -7.19
CA ASN A 135 13.62 1.53 -8.61
C ASN A 135 15.04 1.06 -9.02
N ASN A 136 15.79 0.46 -8.09
CA ASN A 136 17.11 -0.13 -8.32
C ASN A 136 18.09 0.89 -8.96
N ARG A 137 18.41 1.92 -8.20
CA ARG A 137 19.49 2.87 -8.46
C ARG A 137 20.85 2.17 -8.26
N ALA A 138 21.85 2.51 -9.06
CA ALA A 138 23.18 1.93 -8.94
C ALA A 138 23.96 2.55 -7.76
N LEU A 139 24.63 1.70 -6.98
CA LEU A 139 25.53 2.08 -5.88
C LEU A 139 26.99 1.94 -6.33
N SER A 140 27.70 3.05 -6.40
CA SER A 140 29.12 3.11 -6.77
C SER A 140 30.02 2.59 -5.66
N GLN A 141 31.00 1.78 -6.02
CA GLN A 141 32.15 1.50 -5.14
C GLN A 141 33.08 2.71 -5.07
N VAL A 142 33.81 2.84 -3.96
CA VAL A 142 34.75 3.95 -3.70
C VAL A 142 36.18 3.53 -4.06
N PRO A 143 36.92 4.26 -4.93
CA PRO A 143 38.33 3.96 -5.17
C PRO A 143 39.11 3.92 -3.85
N LYS A 144 39.96 2.90 -3.65
CA LYS A 144 40.65 2.73 -2.36
C LYS A 144 41.65 3.88 -2.18
N PRO A 145 41.53 4.71 -1.14
CA PRO A 145 42.31 5.94 -1.06
C PRO A 145 43.78 5.63 -0.74
N GLU A 146 44.69 6.40 -1.35
CA GLU A 146 46.12 6.34 -1.06
C GLU A 146 46.53 7.29 0.08
N ILE A 147 45.59 8.11 0.58
CA ILE A 147 45.78 9.04 1.69
C ILE A 147 44.86 8.65 2.83
N GLU A 148 45.41 8.59 4.05
CA GLU A 148 44.66 8.20 5.26
C GLU A 148 45.05 9.13 6.42
N ILE A 149 44.07 9.55 7.22
CA ILE A 149 44.27 10.39 8.41
C ILE A 149 43.85 9.58 9.63
N ILE A 150 44.76 9.37 10.59
CA ILE A 150 44.47 8.54 11.78
C ILE A 150 44.73 9.26 13.10
N ASN A 151 44.05 8.79 14.15
CA ASN A 151 44.40 9.05 15.53
C ASN A 151 44.30 7.74 16.35
N ASN A 152 44.74 7.77 17.61
CA ASN A 152 44.65 6.65 18.55
C ASN A 152 43.76 7.01 19.76
N ARG A 153 42.57 7.58 19.47
CA ARG A 153 41.55 7.99 20.45
C ARG A 153 42.04 8.97 21.51
N THR A 154 42.93 9.89 21.11
CA THR A 154 43.49 10.96 21.95
C THR A 154 42.99 12.35 21.56
N LEU A 155 42.18 12.47 20.51
CA LEU A 155 41.62 13.73 20.00
C LEU A 155 40.13 13.56 19.69
N PRO A 156 39.29 14.60 19.86
CA PRO A 156 37.85 14.50 19.63
C PRO A 156 37.51 14.29 18.14
N TYR A 157 38.24 14.94 17.23
CA TYR A 157 37.99 14.88 15.78
C TYR A 157 39.25 15.17 14.95
N ALA A 158 39.20 14.78 13.67
CA ALA A 158 40.28 15.00 12.71
C ALA A 158 40.24 16.41 12.14
N VAL A 159 39.13 16.75 11.46
CA VAL A 159 38.91 18.00 10.73
C VAL A 159 37.59 18.63 11.17
N GLU A 160 37.65 19.94 11.42
CA GLU A 160 36.49 20.80 11.68
C GLU A 160 36.26 21.71 10.46
N ILE A 161 35.02 21.81 9.98
CA ILE A 161 34.64 22.69 8.86
C ILE A 161 33.82 23.88 9.37
N ALA A 162 34.29 25.09 9.08
CA ALA A 162 33.65 26.36 9.44
C ALA A 162 33.53 27.34 8.25
N ALA A 163 33.67 26.84 7.02
CA ALA A 163 33.78 27.64 5.79
C ALA A 163 32.76 27.24 4.73
N SER A 164 32.61 28.10 3.72
CA SER A 164 31.83 27.80 2.52
C SER A 164 32.71 27.29 1.38
N ASP A 165 32.12 26.62 0.40
CA ASP A 165 32.74 26.12 -0.83
C ASP A 165 33.90 25.14 -0.53
N VAL A 166 33.58 24.12 0.26
CA VAL A 166 34.52 23.10 0.75
C VAL A 166 34.24 21.75 0.09
N THR A 167 35.29 21.01 -0.28
CA THR A 167 35.19 19.62 -0.75
C THR A 167 36.26 18.78 -0.06
N ILE A 168 35.89 17.61 0.46
CA ILE A 168 36.82 16.59 0.98
C ILE A 168 36.56 15.31 0.21
N GLU A 169 37.56 14.84 -0.53
CA GLU A 169 37.40 13.66 -1.38
C GLU A 169 38.63 12.73 -1.46
N ASN A 170 38.33 11.46 -1.74
CA ASN A 170 39.31 10.41 -2.04
C ASN A 170 40.32 10.15 -0.90
N ILE A 171 39.91 10.33 0.38
CA ILE A 171 40.73 10.04 1.58
C ILE A 171 40.08 9.01 2.52
N GLY A 172 40.89 8.37 3.37
CA GLY A 172 40.42 7.59 4.53
C GLY A 172 40.58 8.33 5.85
N VAL A 173 39.68 8.14 6.82
CA VAL A 173 39.83 8.68 8.20
C VAL A 173 39.36 7.69 9.27
N THR A 174 40.16 7.42 10.30
CA THR A 174 39.76 6.51 11.39
C THR A 174 40.46 6.77 12.74
N GLY A 175 39.92 6.23 13.83
CA GLY A 175 40.57 6.15 15.14
C GLY A 175 40.43 7.38 16.04
N PHE A 176 39.54 8.33 15.71
CA PHE A 176 39.28 9.53 16.52
C PHE A 176 38.22 9.29 17.62
N GLY A 177 38.05 10.29 18.50
CA GLY A 177 37.14 10.28 19.64
C GLY A 177 37.80 9.79 20.92
N MET A 178 37.70 10.60 21.99
CA MET A 178 38.39 10.32 23.26
C MET A 178 37.56 9.46 24.22
N THR A 179 36.25 9.53 24.08
CA THR A 179 35.25 8.87 24.94
C THR A 179 34.11 8.36 24.06
N LEU A 180 33.11 7.68 24.65
CA LEU A 180 31.84 7.41 23.97
C LEU A 180 30.94 8.60 24.33
N ASP A 181 30.81 9.55 23.41
CA ASP A 181 30.11 10.82 23.61
C ASP A 181 29.70 11.48 22.29
N ASP A 182 28.75 12.41 22.39
CA ASP A 182 28.20 13.20 21.28
C ASP A 182 29.11 14.32 20.76
N VAL A 183 30.36 14.40 21.26
CA VAL A 183 31.34 15.44 20.90
C VAL A 183 32.51 14.89 20.07
N SER A 184 32.56 13.58 19.88
CA SER A 184 33.66 12.84 19.26
C SER A 184 33.28 12.31 17.88
N CYS A 185 34.11 12.54 16.86
CA CYS A 185 33.91 11.98 15.52
C CYS A 185 35.19 11.88 14.67
N ASN A 186 35.11 11.47 13.40
CA ASN A 186 36.21 11.72 12.44
C ASN A 186 36.11 13.14 11.84
N ILE A 187 34.94 13.52 11.29
CA ILE A 187 34.73 14.83 10.64
C ILE A 187 33.60 15.60 11.34
N LEU A 188 33.89 16.86 11.71
CA LEU A 188 32.95 17.79 12.34
C LEU A 188 32.56 18.90 11.36
N ILE A 189 31.35 18.88 10.83
CA ILE A 189 30.82 19.92 9.95
C ILE A 189 30.09 20.98 10.81
N ARG A 190 30.82 21.97 11.34
CA ARG A 190 30.27 22.94 12.30
C ARG A 190 29.47 24.07 11.65
N SER A 191 29.96 24.68 10.57
CA SER A 191 29.25 25.78 9.88
C SER A 191 29.72 25.99 8.44
N GLY A 192 28.84 26.48 7.55
CA GLY A 192 29.22 26.87 6.19
C GLY A 192 28.13 26.71 5.13
N ASN A 193 28.52 26.83 3.86
CA ASN A 193 27.67 26.65 2.67
C ASN A 193 28.41 25.83 1.60
N ALA A 194 27.73 24.96 0.86
CA ALA A 194 28.31 24.18 -0.25
C ALA A 194 29.52 23.33 0.21
N ILE A 195 29.22 22.34 1.05
CA ILE A 195 30.21 21.44 1.66
C ILE A 195 30.02 20.03 1.10
N THR A 196 30.96 19.55 0.29
CA THR A 196 30.92 18.19 -0.28
C THR A 196 31.88 17.26 0.45
N VAL A 197 31.40 16.09 0.88
CA VAL A 197 32.20 14.99 1.41
C VAL A 197 31.92 13.78 0.52
N ARG A 198 32.85 13.40 -0.37
CA ARG A 198 32.59 12.31 -1.32
C ARG A 198 33.77 11.41 -1.64
N ASN A 199 33.52 10.16 -2.02
CA ASN A 199 34.55 9.16 -2.33
C ASN A 199 35.52 8.87 -1.16
N ASN A 200 35.10 9.08 0.10
CA ASN A 200 35.93 8.82 1.27
C ASN A 200 35.58 7.49 1.94
N ILE A 201 36.45 7.03 2.84
CA ILE A 201 36.15 5.91 3.75
C ILE A 201 36.36 6.33 5.21
N PHE A 202 35.54 5.81 6.12
CA PHE A 202 35.56 6.17 7.52
C PHE A 202 35.51 4.95 8.45
N GLY A 203 36.29 5.01 9.53
CA GLY A 203 36.22 4.08 10.67
C GLY A 203 36.97 2.75 10.51
N PHE A 204 37.50 2.44 9.32
CA PHE A 204 38.42 1.33 9.07
C PHE A 204 39.66 1.76 8.27
N PRO A 205 40.77 1.00 8.33
CA PRO A 205 41.99 1.35 7.60
C PRO A 205 41.86 1.27 6.07
N ALA A 206 42.54 2.17 5.36
CA ALA A 206 42.56 2.23 3.90
C ALA A 206 43.33 1.08 3.23
N ALA A 207 44.29 0.49 3.95
CA ALA A 207 45.00 -0.73 3.59
C ALA A 207 44.54 -1.91 4.47
N GLY A 208 44.42 -3.10 3.88
CA GLY A 208 43.87 -4.30 4.53
C GLY A 208 42.61 -4.80 3.82
N PRO A 209 41.71 -5.51 4.52
CA PRO A 209 40.38 -5.87 4.03
C PRO A 209 39.30 -4.85 4.47
N PHE A 210 38.20 -4.77 3.72
CA PHE A 210 36.97 -4.12 4.22
C PHE A 210 36.30 -5.03 5.26
N ALA A 211 36.59 -4.78 6.53
CA ALA A 211 36.09 -5.52 7.69
C ALA A 211 36.23 -4.67 8.97
N ASP A 212 35.51 -5.06 10.02
CA ASP A 212 35.65 -4.47 11.36
C ASP A 212 37.11 -4.56 11.84
N PRO A 213 37.81 -3.43 12.07
CA PRO A 213 39.22 -3.43 12.45
C PRO A 213 39.46 -3.77 13.93
N GLY A 214 38.40 -4.04 14.70
CA GLY A 214 38.46 -4.45 16.09
C GLY A 214 38.45 -3.29 17.08
N PRO A 215 38.07 -3.56 18.35
CA PRO A 215 37.64 -2.55 19.32
C PRO A 215 38.73 -1.55 19.75
N THR A 216 39.99 -1.75 19.38
CA THR A 216 41.11 -0.81 19.59
C THR A 216 41.32 0.18 18.44
N THR A 217 40.90 -0.14 17.23
CA THR A 217 41.33 0.55 15.99
C THR A 217 40.21 1.32 15.29
N ARG A 218 38.95 0.95 15.54
CA ARG A 218 37.76 1.74 15.14
C ARG A 218 37.84 3.19 15.62
N THR A 219 37.10 4.10 14.97
CA THR A 219 36.72 5.38 15.60
C THR A 219 35.89 5.12 16.87
N ASN A 220 36.17 5.85 17.95
CA ASN A 220 35.47 5.68 19.23
C ASN A 220 34.15 6.43 19.27
N GLY A 221 34.16 7.67 18.81
CA GLY A 221 32.95 8.44 18.52
C GLY A 221 32.35 8.06 17.16
N SER A 222 31.58 8.97 16.60
CA SER A 222 30.85 8.75 15.35
C SER A 222 31.71 8.95 14.11
N ASN A 223 31.30 8.48 12.94
CA ASN A 223 32.08 8.73 11.73
C ASN A 223 31.96 10.21 11.28
N ILE A 224 30.75 10.78 11.20
CA ILE A 224 30.52 12.21 10.86
C ILE A 224 29.58 12.85 11.89
N ILE A 225 29.96 14.01 12.46
CA ILE A 225 29.06 14.92 13.20
C ILE A 225 28.74 16.12 12.32
N ILE A 226 27.46 16.50 12.27
CA ILE A 226 26.97 17.71 11.61
C ILE A 226 26.40 18.65 12.69
N GLY A 227 26.73 19.93 12.60
CA GLY A 227 26.34 20.95 13.58
C GLY A 227 27.35 21.14 14.70
N SER A 228 26.87 21.59 15.86
CA SER A 228 27.74 22.11 16.92
C SER A 228 27.43 21.49 18.27
N HIS A 229 28.48 20.95 18.90
CA HIS A 229 28.45 20.35 20.22
C HIS A 229 29.02 21.30 21.29
N SER A 230 28.84 20.92 22.57
CA SER A 230 29.09 21.68 23.82
C SER A 230 30.46 22.35 24.02
N ALA A 231 31.42 22.21 23.11
CA ALA A 231 32.68 22.98 23.12
C ALA A 231 32.56 24.36 22.44
N HIS A 232 31.43 24.64 21.80
CA HIS A 232 31.17 25.85 21.03
C HIS A 232 29.92 26.57 21.56
N SER A 233 29.67 27.81 21.13
CA SER A 233 28.52 28.58 21.61
C SER A 233 27.91 29.49 20.53
N GLY A 234 26.62 29.79 20.69
CA GLY A 234 25.82 30.52 19.69
C GLY A 234 25.18 29.60 18.65
N SER A 235 24.27 30.16 17.85
CA SER A 235 23.60 29.43 16.77
C SER A 235 24.56 29.16 15.61
N VAL A 236 24.64 27.92 15.15
CA VAL A 236 25.42 27.55 13.95
C VAL A 236 24.50 27.28 12.75
N SER A 237 25.02 27.53 11.56
CA SER A 237 24.33 27.28 10.29
C SER A 237 25.23 26.51 9.34
N VAL A 238 24.73 25.38 8.84
CA VAL A 238 25.38 24.44 7.91
C VAL A 238 24.44 24.26 6.72
N THR A 239 24.88 24.61 5.51
CA THR A 239 24.00 24.70 4.34
C THR A 239 24.59 24.04 3.10
N ASN A 240 23.72 23.49 2.23
CA ASN A 240 24.09 22.79 0.99
C ASN A 240 25.22 21.76 1.19
N VAL A 241 24.95 20.74 2.01
CA VAL A 241 25.90 19.66 2.30
C VAL A 241 25.62 18.45 1.42
N LEU A 242 26.65 17.94 0.72
CA LEU A 242 26.56 16.73 -0.10
C LEU A 242 27.49 15.64 0.44
N ILE A 243 26.95 14.69 1.18
CA ILE A 243 27.65 13.47 1.61
C ILE A 243 27.37 12.40 0.56
N GLN A 244 28.30 12.19 -0.38
CA GLN A 244 28.05 11.35 -1.56
C GLN A 244 29.07 10.23 -1.77
N THR A 245 28.62 8.99 -1.98
CA THR A 245 29.52 7.87 -2.36
C THR A 245 30.71 7.74 -1.42
N ASN A 246 30.45 7.72 -0.12
CA ASN A 246 31.44 7.38 0.92
C ASN A 246 31.14 6.00 1.52
N ILE A 247 32.11 5.44 2.23
CA ILE A 247 31.90 4.26 3.09
C ILE A 247 32.05 4.69 4.55
N ILE A 248 31.01 4.48 5.34
CA ILE A 248 30.85 5.03 6.69
C ILE A 248 30.62 3.86 7.64
N ALA A 249 31.72 3.30 8.18
CA ALA A 249 31.66 1.97 8.76
C ALA A 249 32.35 1.82 10.12
N PHE A 250 31.93 0.79 10.86
CA PHE A 250 32.61 0.24 12.04
C PHE A 250 32.97 1.22 13.17
N SER A 251 32.33 2.39 13.30
CA SER A 251 32.48 3.19 14.53
C SER A 251 31.93 2.43 15.75
N ASN A 252 32.52 2.68 16.93
CA ASN A 252 31.95 2.24 18.21
C ASN A 252 30.61 2.95 18.50
N TYR A 253 30.44 4.15 17.94
CA TYR A 253 29.24 5.00 18.01
C TYR A 253 28.57 5.10 16.62
N ARG A 254 27.76 6.14 16.38
CA ARG A 254 26.93 6.32 15.18
C ARG A 254 27.73 6.45 13.88
N GLY A 255 27.08 6.27 12.72
CA GLY A 255 27.69 6.53 11.41
C GLY A 255 27.68 8.02 11.07
N ILE A 256 26.49 8.59 10.87
CA ILE A 256 26.26 10.04 10.70
C ILE A 256 25.36 10.51 11.84
N MET A 257 25.70 11.61 12.52
CA MET A 257 24.88 12.11 13.64
C MET A 257 24.80 13.64 13.79
N THR A 258 23.88 14.06 14.65
CA THR A 258 23.84 15.41 15.26
C THR A 258 23.93 15.31 16.80
N PRO A 259 24.59 16.22 17.52
CA PRO A 259 24.85 16.06 18.97
C PRO A 259 23.61 16.09 19.88
N TYR A 260 23.62 15.30 20.96
CA TYR A 260 22.63 15.30 22.05
C TYR A 260 22.97 16.38 23.10
N SER A 261 21.99 17.12 23.65
CA SER A 261 22.26 18.33 24.49
C SER A 261 21.83 18.23 25.95
N SER A 262 21.59 17.04 26.51
CA SER A 262 21.06 16.86 27.87
C SER A 262 21.86 17.54 29.00
N ASN A 263 23.14 17.86 28.78
CA ASN A 263 24.08 18.22 29.85
C ASN A 263 24.74 19.62 29.75
N ILE A 264 24.98 20.21 28.56
CA ILE A 264 25.82 21.43 28.43
C ILE A 264 25.39 22.36 27.28
N GLU A 265 25.20 23.64 27.63
CA GLU A 265 25.05 24.88 26.82
C GLU A 265 23.96 24.95 25.69
N PRO A 266 23.21 26.07 25.61
CA PRO A 266 22.14 26.27 24.62
C PRO A 266 22.65 26.58 23.20
N ILE A 267 23.15 25.57 22.50
CA ILE A 267 23.50 25.62 21.08
C ILE A 267 22.27 25.34 20.22
N THR A 268 21.98 26.29 19.33
CA THR A 268 21.01 26.14 18.23
C THR A 268 21.75 25.63 16.98
N THR A 269 21.52 24.40 16.54
CA THR A 269 22.13 23.87 15.29
C THR A 269 21.14 23.95 14.13
N GLN A 270 21.49 24.64 13.04
CA GLN A 270 20.63 24.78 11.86
C GLN A 270 21.30 24.14 10.64
N ILE A 271 20.68 23.11 10.08
CA ILE A 271 21.17 22.37 8.91
C ILE A 271 20.14 22.53 7.79
N ASP A 272 20.56 22.92 6.58
CA ASP A 272 19.68 23.11 5.41
C ASP A 272 20.29 22.54 4.12
N GLY A 273 19.56 21.65 3.45
CA GLY A 273 20.01 21.00 2.20
C GLY A 273 21.09 19.96 2.47
N LEU A 274 20.78 18.96 3.30
CA LEU A 274 21.66 17.83 3.59
C LEU A 274 21.33 16.65 2.68
N ASN A 275 22.16 16.44 1.66
CA ASN A 275 22.02 15.37 0.69
C ASN A 275 22.98 14.22 1.04
N ILE A 276 22.48 13.16 1.65
CA ILE A 276 23.20 11.90 1.91
C ILE A 276 22.85 10.95 0.76
N THR A 277 23.74 10.76 -0.22
CA THR A 277 23.41 10.03 -1.47
C THR A 277 24.46 9.01 -1.91
N GLY A 278 24.05 7.83 -2.39
CA GLY A 278 25.01 6.88 -2.97
C GLY A 278 26.05 6.28 -2.01
N ASN A 279 25.89 6.42 -0.69
CA ASN A 279 26.85 5.96 0.32
C ASN A 279 26.61 4.51 0.76
N GLU A 280 27.61 3.90 1.39
CA GLU A 280 27.52 2.60 2.07
C GLU A 280 27.86 2.77 3.56
N ILE A 281 26.87 2.55 4.43
CA ILE A 281 26.93 2.88 5.87
C ILE A 281 26.76 1.59 6.66
N THR A 282 27.85 0.96 7.08
CA THR A 282 27.79 -0.43 7.59
C THR A 282 28.45 -0.66 8.93
N GLY A 283 27.78 -1.38 9.81
CA GLY A 283 28.41 -1.97 10.97
C GLY A 283 28.79 -0.97 12.07
N ASN A 284 28.11 0.16 12.23
CA ASN A 284 28.40 1.16 13.28
C ASN A 284 27.75 0.73 14.64
N GLY A 285 27.87 1.55 15.69
CA GLY A 285 27.34 1.27 17.04
C GLY A 285 28.10 0.18 17.82
N LYS A 286 29.33 -0.19 17.40
CA LYS A 286 30.03 -1.42 17.83
C LYS A 286 30.53 -1.45 19.29
N ALA A 287 30.09 -0.53 20.15
CA ALA A 287 30.38 -0.54 21.59
C ALA A 287 29.52 -1.55 22.39
N GLY A 288 28.25 -1.76 22.01
CA GLY A 288 27.37 -2.79 22.60
C GLY A 288 27.02 -2.59 24.08
N VAL A 289 26.81 -1.35 24.52
CA VAL A 289 26.59 -0.98 25.92
C VAL A 289 25.10 -0.99 26.27
N ALA A 290 24.59 -2.11 26.79
CA ALA A 290 23.15 -2.28 27.06
C ALA A 290 22.54 -1.16 27.92
N GLY A 291 21.73 -0.30 27.29
CA GLY A 291 21.09 0.88 27.89
C GLY A 291 20.80 1.92 26.81
N ASP A 292 21.87 2.41 26.18
CA ASP A 292 21.86 3.36 25.05
C ASP A 292 22.97 2.89 24.08
N VAL A 293 22.61 2.39 22.89
CA VAL A 293 23.55 2.06 21.79
C VAL A 293 22.93 2.52 20.50
N GLU A 294 23.74 3.20 19.68
CA GLU A 294 23.28 4.29 18.83
C GLU A 294 23.96 4.18 17.44
N GLY A 295 23.18 4.18 16.35
CA GLY A 295 23.49 3.47 15.10
C GLY A 295 23.25 4.22 13.78
N GLY A 296 23.93 3.78 12.72
CA GLY A 296 23.58 4.16 11.34
C GLY A 296 23.59 5.66 11.03
N ILE A 297 22.47 6.17 10.52
CA ILE A 297 22.18 7.61 10.40
C ILE A 297 21.25 7.97 11.55
N GLU A 298 21.72 8.78 12.50
CA GLU A 298 20.95 9.11 13.71
C GLU A 298 20.95 10.62 13.97
N LEU A 299 19.88 11.28 13.55
CA LEU A 299 19.81 12.74 13.50
C LEU A 299 18.95 13.26 14.66
N LEU A 300 19.45 13.07 15.89
CA LEU A 300 18.77 13.44 17.13
C LEU A 300 18.67 14.96 17.34
N THR A 301 17.74 15.62 16.65
CA THR A 301 17.44 17.04 16.91
C THR A 301 16.52 17.21 18.13
N ALA A 302 15.71 16.22 18.47
CA ALA A 302 14.72 16.25 19.56
C ALA A 302 15.31 16.70 20.92
N PHE A 303 16.54 16.30 21.17
CA PHE A 303 17.26 16.55 22.42
C PHE A 303 18.26 17.70 22.31
N GLN A 304 18.10 18.58 21.32
CA GLN A 304 18.80 19.85 21.20
C GLN A 304 17.89 21.02 21.62
N LEU A 305 18.40 22.24 21.51
CA LEU A 305 17.82 23.42 22.15
C LEU A 305 17.00 24.28 21.16
N PRO A 306 16.10 25.15 21.67
CA PRO A 306 15.13 25.86 20.85
C PRO A 306 15.73 26.56 19.61
N GLY A 307 15.13 26.30 18.46
CA GLY A 307 15.56 26.81 17.15
C GLY A 307 16.57 25.93 16.41
N SER A 308 17.03 24.82 17.02
CA SER A 308 17.75 23.77 16.28
C SER A 308 16.82 23.14 15.24
N SER A 309 17.33 22.75 14.08
CA SER A 309 16.54 22.22 12.96
C SER A 309 17.39 21.52 11.92
N LEU A 310 16.82 20.47 11.32
CA LEU A 310 17.30 19.82 10.10
C LEU A 310 16.28 20.04 8.97
N LYS A 311 16.72 20.62 7.85
CA LYS A 311 15.86 21.07 6.75
C LYS A 311 16.34 20.52 5.41
N ASN A 312 15.40 20.16 4.54
CA ASN A 312 15.66 19.67 3.19
C ASN A 312 16.68 18.51 3.20
N LEU A 313 16.36 17.47 3.98
CA LEU A 313 17.14 16.24 4.08
C LEU A 313 16.78 15.35 2.88
N LEU A 314 17.78 14.99 2.08
CA LEU A 314 17.65 14.01 1.01
C LEU A 314 18.54 12.81 1.33
N ILE A 315 17.96 11.73 1.86
CA ILE A 315 18.65 10.44 1.99
C ILE A 315 18.32 9.65 0.73
N ASP A 316 19.17 9.70 -0.31
CA ASP A 316 18.83 9.23 -1.66
C ASP A 316 19.83 8.22 -2.25
N GLY A 317 19.43 6.95 -2.31
CA GLY A 317 20.21 5.90 -2.95
C GLY A 317 21.38 5.39 -2.14
N ASN A 318 21.23 5.18 -0.83
CA ASN A 318 22.28 4.64 0.05
C ASN A 318 22.05 3.17 0.41
N LEU A 319 23.10 2.48 0.82
CA LEU A 319 23.07 1.17 1.47
C LEU A 319 23.42 1.35 2.96
N ILE A 320 22.59 0.84 3.87
CA ILE A 320 22.71 1.08 5.32
C ILE A 320 22.50 -0.24 6.06
N THR A 321 23.54 -0.80 6.68
CA THR A 321 23.51 -2.21 7.14
C THR A 321 24.21 -2.53 8.47
N ASP A 322 23.78 -3.61 9.11
CA ASP A 322 24.42 -4.23 10.29
C ASP A 322 24.74 -3.27 11.46
N GLN A 323 23.93 -2.22 11.68
CA GLN A 323 24.09 -1.36 12.85
C GLN A 323 23.86 -2.19 14.13
N SER A 324 24.71 -1.98 15.14
CA SER A 324 24.96 -3.01 16.16
C SER A 324 23.88 -3.09 17.24
N ALA A 325 22.80 -3.81 16.95
CA ALA A 325 21.60 -3.92 17.78
C ALA A 325 20.86 -2.59 17.95
N ASP A 326 20.97 -1.71 16.96
CA ASP A 326 20.26 -0.43 16.89
C ASP A 326 19.87 -0.08 15.43
N ASN A 327 19.06 0.96 15.27
CA ASN A 327 18.35 1.39 14.07
C ASN A 327 19.27 1.77 12.90
N ALA A 328 18.77 1.67 11.66
CA ALA A 328 19.55 2.02 10.47
C ALA A 328 19.48 3.50 10.12
N ILE A 329 18.26 4.02 10.10
CA ILE A 329 17.95 5.44 10.09
C ILE A 329 17.09 5.67 11.32
N GLU A 330 17.61 6.37 12.33
CA GLU A 330 16.81 6.87 13.44
C GLU A 330 16.69 8.40 13.38
N LEU A 331 15.45 8.85 13.53
CA LEU A 331 15.07 10.25 13.45
C LEU A 331 14.16 10.56 14.65
N THR A 332 14.76 11.04 15.74
CA THR A 332 13.99 11.68 16.83
C THR A 332 13.79 13.15 16.46
N TYR A 333 12.53 13.58 16.43
CA TYR A 333 12.21 14.90 15.89
C TYR A 333 12.23 16.00 16.95
N SER A 334 12.98 17.07 16.66
CA SER A 334 12.65 18.39 17.19
C SER A 334 11.40 18.96 16.50
N ALA A 335 10.79 19.96 17.12
CA ALA A 335 9.63 20.65 16.57
C ALA A 335 9.93 21.61 15.38
N ALA A 336 11.12 21.54 14.76
CA ALA A 336 11.55 22.48 13.72
C ALA A 336 12.23 21.84 12.48
N ASP A 337 12.19 20.51 12.38
CA ASP A 337 12.71 19.74 11.24
C ASP A 337 11.72 19.68 10.08
N GLU A 338 12.20 19.66 8.83
CA GLU A 338 11.31 19.62 7.65
C GLU A 338 11.91 18.98 6.38
N ASN A 339 11.02 18.43 5.54
CA ASN A 339 11.28 17.86 4.22
C ASN A 339 12.32 16.73 4.24
N PHE A 340 12.01 15.60 4.89
CA PHE A 340 12.88 14.42 4.85
C PHE A 340 12.47 13.51 3.70
N ASP A 341 13.10 13.69 2.55
CA ASP A 341 12.91 12.84 1.38
C ASP A 341 13.93 11.71 1.41
N ILE A 342 13.49 10.57 1.97
CA ILE A 342 14.25 9.34 2.09
C ILE A 342 13.87 8.51 0.86
N ARG A 343 14.70 8.38 -0.17
CA ARG A 343 14.34 7.65 -1.38
C ARG A 343 15.40 6.68 -1.89
N GLU A 344 14.97 5.67 -2.63
CA GLU A 344 15.85 4.70 -3.29
C GLU A 344 16.88 4.01 -2.39
N ASN A 345 16.70 3.99 -1.06
CA ASN A 345 17.69 3.40 -0.15
C ASN A 345 17.55 1.88 -0.04
N THR A 346 18.56 1.21 0.49
CA THR A 346 18.49 -0.16 0.98
C THR A 346 19.02 -0.25 2.39
N ILE A 347 18.19 -0.78 3.28
CA ILE A 347 18.36 -0.72 4.72
C ILE A 347 18.21 -2.14 5.28
N SER A 348 19.27 -2.72 5.87
CA SER A 348 19.18 -4.11 6.39
C SER A 348 20.19 -4.59 7.43
N GLY A 349 19.72 -5.36 8.43
CA GLY A 349 20.55 -5.98 9.47
C GLY A 349 20.60 -5.19 10.79
N ASN A 350 19.65 -4.29 10.99
CA ASN A 350 19.63 -3.28 12.05
C ASN A 350 18.57 -3.64 13.11
N ALA A 351 18.33 -2.81 14.13
CA ALA A 351 17.16 -2.97 15.03
C ALA A 351 15.88 -2.67 14.26
N ASP A 352 15.41 -1.43 14.18
CA ASP A 352 14.43 -1.04 13.17
C ASP A 352 15.13 -0.62 11.86
N GLY A 353 14.38 -0.62 10.77
CA GLY A 353 14.88 -0.16 9.48
C GLY A 353 15.00 1.36 9.41
N ILE A 354 13.85 2.03 9.24
CA ILE A 354 13.69 3.44 9.61
C ILE A 354 12.96 3.41 10.95
N SER A 355 13.61 3.84 12.03
CA SER A 355 12.92 4.14 13.28
C SER A 355 12.62 5.64 13.36
N ILE A 356 11.38 5.95 13.69
CA ILE A 356 10.90 7.31 13.87
C ILE A 356 10.27 7.36 15.27
N TRP A 357 11.03 7.90 16.22
CA TRP A 357 10.64 7.97 17.62
C TRP A 357 10.00 9.32 17.93
N ASP A 358 8.76 9.30 18.44
CA ASP A 358 8.03 10.49 18.87
C ASP A 358 8.12 10.68 20.40
N ASP A 359 8.80 11.77 20.79
CA ASP A 359 8.96 12.34 22.13
C ASP A 359 8.92 11.38 23.34
N PHE A 360 10.10 10.94 23.80
CA PHE A 360 10.34 10.60 25.21
C PHE A 360 10.15 11.86 26.08
N GLY A 361 8.88 12.21 26.33
CA GLY A 361 8.40 13.44 26.97
C GLY A 361 9.38 14.04 27.97
N THR A 362 10.07 15.10 27.52
CA THR A 362 11.38 15.54 28.05
C THR A 362 11.52 15.57 29.59
N PRO A 363 12.73 15.37 30.13
CA PRO A 363 13.05 15.64 31.53
C PRO A 363 13.08 17.15 31.88
N TYR A 364 12.29 18.01 31.21
CA TYR A 364 12.22 19.45 31.49
C TYR A 364 10.80 19.95 31.87
N PRO A 365 10.50 20.10 33.17
CA PRO A 365 9.13 20.26 33.66
C PRO A 365 8.66 21.73 33.67
N SER A 366 8.43 22.33 32.50
CA SER A 366 7.82 23.67 32.43
C SER A 366 6.94 23.91 31.20
N GLY A 367 5.64 23.65 31.34
CA GLY A 367 4.63 24.43 30.60
C GLY A 367 3.92 23.79 29.41
N GLY A 368 3.70 22.47 29.39
CA GLY A 368 2.53 21.88 28.72
C GLY A 368 2.34 22.20 27.22
N GLY A 369 3.41 22.13 26.43
CA GLY A 369 3.27 21.77 25.03
C GLY A 369 2.97 20.26 24.94
N ASN A 370 2.10 19.84 24.03
CA ASN A 370 2.06 18.43 23.64
C ASN A 370 3.36 18.09 22.90
N GLY A 371 3.92 16.91 23.16
CA GLY A 371 4.91 16.28 22.27
C GLY A 371 4.33 16.28 20.85
N GLY A 372 5.06 16.90 19.93
CA GLY A 372 4.49 17.43 18.69
C GLY A 372 4.54 16.44 17.54
N ALA A 373 3.77 15.34 17.61
CA ALA A 373 3.68 14.27 16.62
C ALA A 373 3.93 14.77 15.19
N ASN A 374 5.08 14.41 14.62
CA ASN A 374 5.69 15.21 13.57
C ASN A 374 4.86 15.27 12.27
N SER A 375 4.68 16.49 11.77
CA SER A 375 3.95 16.83 10.56
C SER A 375 4.78 16.85 9.27
N SER A 376 6.10 16.67 9.35
CA SER A 376 7.00 16.75 8.19
C SER A 376 6.63 15.73 7.11
N LYS A 377 6.71 16.19 5.85
CA LYS A 377 6.17 15.51 4.67
C LYS A 377 7.10 14.41 4.14
N ASP A 378 7.44 13.50 5.03
CA ASP A 378 8.68 12.74 4.92
C ASP A 378 8.57 11.63 3.89
N THR A 379 9.06 11.97 2.70
CA THR A 379 9.00 11.22 1.46
C THR A 379 9.96 10.06 1.49
N ILE A 380 9.64 9.10 2.35
CA ILE A 380 10.10 7.70 2.36
C ILE A 380 9.56 7.04 1.07
N ILE A 381 9.97 7.47 -0.14
CA ILE A 381 9.46 6.95 -1.43
C ILE A 381 10.47 6.03 -2.15
N ASN A 382 10.02 4.94 -2.76
CA ASN A 382 10.86 3.91 -3.40
C ASN A 382 12.03 3.35 -2.55
N ASN A 383 11.97 3.24 -1.21
CA ASN A 383 13.01 2.57 -0.40
C ASN A 383 12.77 1.08 -0.22
N LYS A 384 13.86 0.38 0.08
CA LYS A 384 13.90 -1.06 0.34
C LYS A 384 14.39 -1.32 1.76
N ILE A 385 13.48 -1.67 2.66
CA ILE A 385 13.74 -1.72 4.10
C ILE A 385 13.45 -3.15 4.57
N ILE A 386 14.53 -3.89 4.84
CA ILE A 386 14.53 -5.37 4.86
C ILE A 386 15.41 -5.95 5.97
N ASN A 387 15.05 -7.09 6.54
CA ASN A 387 15.90 -7.86 7.48
C ASN A 387 16.32 -7.06 8.73
N ASN A 388 15.39 -6.34 9.36
CA ASN A 388 15.63 -5.62 10.61
C ASN A 388 15.02 -6.40 11.81
N LEU A 389 15.63 -6.31 12.99
CA LEU A 389 15.34 -7.08 14.22
C LEU A 389 14.19 -6.52 15.07
N GLY A 390 13.62 -5.41 14.62
CA GLY A 390 12.37 -4.79 15.01
C GLY A 390 11.59 -4.49 13.74
N SER A 391 11.10 -3.27 13.59
CA SER A 391 10.06 -2.88 12.64
C SER A 391 10.58 -2.13 11.41
N GLY A 392 9.74 -1.97 10.37
CA GLY A 392 10.17 -1.54 9.04
C GLY A 392 10.40 -0.04 8.91
N VAL A 393 9.34 0.71 8.62
CA VAL A 393 9.18 2.07 9.17
C VAL A 393 8.55 1.88 10.54
N SER A 394 9.40 1.57 11.52
CA SER A 394 9.01 1.58 12.92
C SER A 394 8.66 3.00 13.31
N VAL A 395 7.45 3.24 13.81
CA VAL A 395 7.09 4.53 14.39
C VAL A 395 6.68 4.33 15.82
N VAL A 396 7.71 4.29 16.67
CA VAL A 396 7.56 3.99 18.09
C VAL A 396 6.93 5.18 18.80
N LEU A 397 5.82 4.88 19.48
CA LEU A 397 5.01 5.86 20.17
C LEU A 397 5.32 5.74 21.66
N GLY A 398 6.18 6.61 22.20
CA GLY A 398 6.68 6.52 23.59
C GLY A 398 5.61 6.63 24.70
N ARG A 399 4.33 6.80 24.32
CA ARG A 399 3.15 6.93 25.19
C ARG A 399 1.89 6.40 24.51
N ALA A 400 0.89 6.15 25.35
CA ALA A 400 -0.44 5.76 24.92
C ALA A 400 -1.08 6.76 23.93
N GLY A 401 -1.40 6.27 22.73
CA GLY A 401 -2.20 6.98 21.71
C GLY A 401 -1.54 8.09 20.89
N SER A 402 -0.25 8.01 20.54
CA SER A 402 0.27 8.75 19.36
C SER A 402 -0.07 8.00 18.04
N TYR A 403 0.19 8.58 16.87
CA TYR A 403 -0.12 7.96 15.55
C TYR A 403 0.72 8.55 14.42
N LEU A 404 1.01 7.76 13.37
CA LEU A 404 1.57 8.30 12.13
C LEU A 404 0.60 9.20 11.37
N ARG A 405 1.16 10.24 10.74
CA ARG A 405 0.47 11.16 9.81
C ARG A 405 1.47 11.76 8.86
N SER A 406 1.04 12.02 7.63
CA SER A 406 1.67 12.96 6.67
C SER A 406 3.17 12.78 6.39
N LYS A 407 3.79 11.73 6.94
CA LYS A 407 4.75 10.90 6.24
C LYS A 407 4.40 10.80 4.78
N THR A 408 5.35 10.26 4.08
CA THR A 408 5.15 9.71 2.78
C THR A 408 5.77 8.27 2.89
N ILE A 409 5.32 7.07 3.45
CA ILE A 409 4.20 5.95 3.57
C ILE A 409 3.58 4.83 2.46
N THR A 410 3.34 4.90 1.08
CA THR A 410 3.10 3.85 -0.03
C THR A 410 4.12 3.84 -1.21
N GLN A 411 4.23 2.82 -2.10
CA GLN A 411 5.28 2.67 -3.16
C GLN A 411 6.70 2.41 -2.58
N ASN A 412 6.84 1.74 -1.43
CA ASN A 412 8.12 1.16 -0.99
C ASN A 412 8.05 -0.35 -0.85
N CYS A 413 9.21 -0.92 -0.53
CA CYS A 413 9.48 -2.33 -0.41
C CYS A 413 9.91 -2.59 1.05
N ILE A 414 8.95 -2.59 1.97
CA ILE A 414 9.21 -2.57 3.43
C ILE A 414 8.65 -3.86 4.02
N SER A 415 9.55 -4.72 4.48
CA SER A 415 9.26 -6.16 4.59
C SER A 415 10.37 -6.90 5.35
N GLY A 416 10.12 -8.12 5.85
CA GLY A 416 11.18 -8.92 6.47
C GLY A 416 11.79 -8.30 7.73
N ASN A 417 11.04 -7.43 8.39
CA ASN A 417 11.32 -6.88 9.70
C ASN A 417 10.66 -7.84 10.72
N THR A 418 11.25 -8.06 11.90
CA THR A 418 10.65 -8.97 12.90
C THR A 418 9.60 -8.31 13.79
N GLY A 419 9.32 -7.03 13.54
CA GLY A 419 8.09 -6.33 13.88
C GLY A 419 7.42 -5.72 12.64
N THR A 420 6.38 -4.97 12.95
CA THR A 420 5.36 -4.29 12.14
C THR A 420 6.00 -3.49 10.96
N GLY A 421 5.55 -3.69 9.71
CA GLY A 421 6.07 -3.06 8.49
C GLY A 421 6.07 -1.51 8.50
N ILE A 422 4.93 -0.82 8.53
CA ILE A 422 4.81 0.33 9.45
C ILE A 422 4.74 -0.28 10.84
N ASP A 423 5.37 0.31 11.86
CA ASP A 423 4.89 0.13 13.22
C ASP A 423 4.12 1.31 13.74
N LEU A 424 2.99 1.02 14.39
CA LEU A 424 2.18 1.96 15.15
C LEU A 424 1.95 1.42 16.57
N VAL A 425 2.97 0.78 17.19
CA VAL A 425 2.90 0.30 18.58
C VAL A 425 2.55 1.43 19.52
N ASP A 426 1.52 1.22 20.34
CA ASP A 426 1.31 1.95 21.58
C ASP A 426 2.22 1.37 22.68
N ALA A 427 3.03 2.19 23.36
CA ALA A 427 3.91 1.73 24.45
C ALA A 427 3.21 1.17 25.71
N SER A 428 1.91 0.82 25.67
CA SER A 428 1.12 0.30 26.79
C SER A 428 0.45 -1.08 26.61
N TYR A 429 1.18 -2.04 26.02
CA TYR A 429 1.15 -3.51 26.25
C TYR A 429 0.27 -4.44 25.37
N SER A 430 0.84 -4.87 24.24
CA SER A 430 1.01 -6.27 23.81
C SER A 430 -0.21 -7.18 23.56
N GLN A 431 -0.56 -7.39 22.29
CA GLN A 431 -0.70 -8.70 21.60
C GLN A 431 -1.11 -8.60 20.11
N PHE A 432 -0.11 -8.76 19.22
CA PHE A 432 -0.12 -9.29 17.84
C PHE A 432 -1.42 -9.27 17.01
N GLY A 433 -1.35 -8.56 15.88
CA GLY A 433 -2.35 -8.43 14.81
C GLY A 433 -2.29 -7.05 14.13
N PRO A 434 -3.32 -6.73 13.36
CA PRO A 434 -4.18 -5.59 13.61
C PRO A 434 -5.36 -5.99 14.52
N THR A 435 -6.07 -5.01 15.08
CA THR A 435 -7.16 -5.25 16.03
C THR A 435 -8.48 -5.63 15.36
N LEU A 436 -9.57 -5.57 16.11
CA LEU A 436 -10.94 -5.70 15.61
C LEU A 436 -11.58 -4.31 15.56
N ASN A 437 -11.94 -3.85 14.35
CA ASN A 437 -12.81 -2.70 14.10
C ASN A 437 -14.12 -2.83 14.89
N ASP A 438 -14.13 -2.29 16.10
CA ASP A 438 -15.32 -1.88 16.86
C ASP A 438 -15.75 -0.45 16.49
N GLY A 439 -14.98 0.20 15.61
CA GLY A 439 -14.91 1.63 15.33
C GLY A 439 -13.49 2.23 15.50
N ILE A 440 -12.48 1.44 15.88
CA ILE A 440 -11.11 1.87 16.28
C ILE A 440 -10.01 1.01 15.56
N LEU A 441 -8.72 0.94 16.03
CA LEU A 441 -7.49 0.62 15.24
C LEU A 441 -6.29 0.02 16.10
N THR A 442 -5.22 -0.56 15.48
CA THR A 442 -3.83 -0.99 15.96
C THR A 442 -3.58 -2.23 16.90
N GLU A 443 -2.54 -3.09 16.64
CA GLU A 443 -1.59 -3.80 17.60
C GLU A 443 -0.62 -4.93 17.04
N LEU A 444 0.64 -4.63 16.65
CA LEU A 444 1.81 -5.51 16.27
C LEU A 444 1.75 -6.48 15.04
N GLY A 445 2.62 -6.25 14.06
CA GLY A 445 3.02 -7.23 13.02
C GLY A 445 2.98 -6.75 11.56
N ASN A 446 2.03 -5.86 11.22
CA ASN A 446 1.80 -5.12 9.97
C ASN A 446 2.36 -5.72 8.67
N ASP A 447 1.43 -6.06 7.77
CA ASP A 447 0.81 -5.05 6.91
C ASP A 447 -0.65 -4.58 7.29
N GLY A 448 -1.27 -5.10 8.38
CA GLY A 448 -2.09 -4.38 9.41
C GLY A 448 -3.52 -3.77 9.13
N TYR A 449 -3.95 -2.70 9.84
CA TYR A 449 -5.32 -2.36 10.31
C TYR A 449 -6.45 -1.70 9.44
N ASP A 450 -7.66 -2.15 9.79
CA ASP A 450 -9.00 -1.60 10.02
C ASP A 450 -9.75 -0.67 9.03
N TYR A 451 -9.19 0.31 8.32
CA TYR A 451 -9.96 1.16 7.37
C TYR A 451 -9.24 1.53 6.06
N PRO A 452 -9.99 1.76 4.95
CA PRO A 452 -11.46 1.79 4.81
C PRO A 452 -12.23 0.47 4.80
N VAL A 453 -13.49 0.58 5.26
CA VAL A 453 -14.55 -0.42 5.22
C VAL A 453 -15.32 -0.37 3.91
N LEU A 454 -15.63 -1.52 3.32
CA LEU A 454 -16.21 -1.59 1.97
C LEU A 454 -17.43 -2.54 1.92
N TYR A 455 -18.48 -2.16 1.17
CA TYR A 455 -19.78 -2.86 1.20
C TYR A 455 -20.25 -3.42 -0.15
N SER A 456 -19.72 -2.96 -1.30
CA SER A 456 -19.93 -3.60 -2.60
C SER A 456 -18.75 -3.39 -3.56
N SER A 457 -18.44 -4.39 -4.39
CA SER A 457 -17.50 -4.18 -5.52
C SER A 457 -17.91 -5.04 -6.72
N CYS A 458 -18.13 -4.39 -7.87
CA CYS A 458 -18.91 -4.92 -9.00
C CYS A 458 -18.24 -4.66 -10.35
N ASN A 459 -18.56 -5.50 -11.33
CA ASN A 459 -18.08 -5.37 -12.71
C ASN A 459 -19.20 -4.92 -13.66
N GLU A 460 -18.97 -3.86 -14.42
CA GLU A 460 -19.69 -3.55 -15.66
C GLU A 460 -18.74 -3.66 -16.86
N SER A 461 -19.27 -3.78 -18.09
CA SER A 461 -18.46 -4.13 -19.28
C SER A 461 -17.34 -3.14 -19.63
N ASP A 462 -17.49 -1.88 -19.19
CA ASP A 462 -16.61 -0.75 -19.53
C ASP A 462 -16.14 0.01 -18.27
N SER A 463 -16.50 -0.44 -17.07
CA SER A 463 -16.14 0.23 -15.81
C SER A 463 -16.15 -0.70 -14.60
N LEU A 464 -15.23 -0.44 -13.67
CA LEU A 464 -15.29 -0.94 -12.31
C LEU A 464 -16.26 -0.08 -11.49
N ILE A 465 -17.01 -0.71 -10.59
CA ILE A 465 -17.66 -0.06 -9.45
C ILE A 465 -16.98 -0.52 -8.15
N ILE A 466 -16.50 0.43 -7.34
CA ILE A 466 -16.25 0.21 -5.91
C ILE A 466 -17.24 1.07 -5.14
N ALA A 467 -17.91 0.52 -4.13
CA ALA A 467 -18.82 1.24 -3.25
C ALA A 467 -18.60 0.81 -1.79
N GLY A 468 -18.47 1.77 -0.90
CA GLY A 468 -18.01 1.49 0.47
C GLY A 468 -18.33 2.59 1.46
N PHE A 469 -17.84 2.36 2.68
CA PHE A 469 -17.79 3.33 3.77
C PHE A 469 -16.33 3.65 4.10
N SER A 470 -15.57 3.91 3.04
CA SER A 470 -14.28 4.59 3.17
C SER A 470 -14.50 5.96 3.77
N ALA A 471 -13.46 6.48 4.43
CA ALA A 471 -13.32 7.90 4.63
C ALA A 471 -13.54 8.64 3.29
N PRO A 472 -14.46 9.62 3.26
CA PRO A 472 -14.62 10.55 2.15
C PRO A 472 -13.31 11.24 1.73
N GLY A 473 -13.21 11.57 0.45
CA GLY A 473 -12.07 12.22 -0.21
C GLY A 473 -10.68 11.56 -0.08
N ALA A 474 -10.51 10.42 0.59
CA ALA A 474 -9.20 9.89 0.93
C ALA A 474 -8.37 9.47 -0.30
N ARG A 475 -7.09 9.15 -0.08
CA ARG A 475 -6.38 8.18 -0.92
C ARG A 475 -6.26 6.91 -0.07
N ILE A 476 -7.19 5.95 -0.12
CA ILE A 476 -7.82 5.38 -1.32
C ILE A 476 -7.07 5.57 -2.65
N GLU A 477 -5.81 5.13 -2.65
CA GLU A 477 -5.53 4.07 -3.62
C GLU A 477 -6.43 2.95 -3.14
N PHE A 478 -7.30 2.36 -3.95
CA PHE A 478 -7.86 1.11 -3.45
C PHE A 478 -6.70 0.12 -3.35
N PHE A 479 -6.58 -0.60 -2.25
CA PHE A 479 -5.55 -1.62 -2.12
C PHE A 479 -6.30 -2.93 -2.16
N GLN A 480 -6.00 -3.74 -3.17
CA GLN A 480 -6.49 -5.10 -3.20
C GLN A 480 -5.93 -5.87 -1.98
N ALA A 481 -6.81 -6.57 -1.28
CA ALA A 481 -6.81 -6.81 0.16
C ALA A 481 -6.05 -8.05 0.69
N VAL A 482 -5.84 -8.15 2.01
CA VAL A 482 -5.46 -9.37 2.79
C VAL A 482 -6.16 -9.34 4.17
N VAL A 483 -6.29 -10.44 4.91
CA VAL A 483 -6.91 -10.46 6.26
C VAL A 483 -6.02 -11.26 7.21
N ASP A 484 -5.88 -10.82 8.45
CA ASP A 484 -5.34 -11.59 9.58
C ASP A 484 -6.33 -12.71 10.04
N THR A 485 -5.90 -13.62 10.94
CA THR A 485 -6.73 -14.76 11.38
C THR A 485 -6.54 -15.12 12.87
N TYR A 486 -7.65 -15.34 13.59
CA TYR A 486 -7.65 -15.64 15.03
C TYR A 486 -8.30 -16.99 15.32
N TYR A 487 -7.55 -17.91 15.94
CA TYR A 487 -8.01 -19.22 16.45
C TYR A 487 -8.84 -20.09 15.47
N GLY A 488 -8.53 -20.05 14.17
CA GLY A 488 -9.20 -20.86 13.15
C GLY A 488 -10.46 -20.21 12.55
N SER A 489 -10.71 -18.93 12.85
CA SER A 489 -11.61 -18.04 12.13
C SER A 489 -10.77 -16.98 11.38
N PRO A 490 -11.24 -16.45 10.23
CA PRO A 490 -10.76 -15.16 9.74
C PRO A 490 -10.93 -14.08 10.84
N THR A 491 -10.05 -13.09 10.90
CA THR A 491 -10.41 -11.78 11.49
C THR A 491 -11.15 -10.97 10.43
N CYS A 492 -11.07 -9.65 10.49
CA CYS A 492 -11.79 -8.74 9.61
C CYS A 492 -10.88 -7.64 9.05
N HIS A 493 -9.58 -7.61 9.35
CA HIS A 493 -8.63 -6.55 8.95
C HIS A 493 -7.28 -7.17 8.62
N GLY A 494 -6.38 -6.49 7.94
CA GLY A 494 -5.02 -7.00 7.67
C GLY A 494 -4.39 -6.50 6.38
N GLU A 495 -3.06 -6.26 6.38
CA GLU A 495 -2.01 -6.88 5.53
C GLU A 495 -1.67 -6.35 4.06
N GLY A 496 -1.47 -5.04 3.79
CA GLY A 496 -1.69 -4.41 2.44
C GLY A 496 -0.65 -3.90 1.44
N ALA A 497 -1.12 -3.52 0.21
CA ALA A 497 -0.25 -3.67 -0.99
C ALA A 497 -0.35 -2.76 -2.26
N VAL A 498 -1.51 -2.38 -2.82
CA VAL A 498 -1.60 -1.85 -4.21
C VAL A 498 -1.98 -0.36 -4.38
N TYR A 499 -1.17 0.43 -5.12
CA TYR A 499 -1.58 1.74 -5.66
C TYR A 499 -2.61 1.59 -6.82
N ILE A 500 -3.91 1.43 -6.55
CA ILE A 500 -4.99 1.50 -7.59
C ILE A 500 -5.21 2.95 -8.11
N GLY A 501 -4.27 3.86 -7.91
CA GLY A 501 -4.36 5.29 -8.29
C GLY A 501 -5.12 6.12 -7.25
N THR A 502 -4.91 7.44 -7.22
CA THR A 502 -5.72 8.31 -6.37
C THR A 502 -7.12 8.40 -6.95
N VAL A 503 -8.04 7.55 -6.49
CA VAL A 503 -9.44 7.99 -6.49
C VAL A 503 -9.55 8.96 -5.33
N ILE A 504 -10.44 9.93 -5.47
CA ILE A 504 -10.83 10.84 -4.40
C ILE A 504 -12.33 10.64 -4.28
N GLU A 505 -12.80 10.35 -3.07
CA GLU A 505 -14.23 10.16 -2.89
C GLU A 505 -15.03 11.46 -3.09
N GLY A 506 -16.32 11.35 -3.45
CA GLY A 506 -17.26 12.48 -3.48
C GLY A 506 -17.17 13.43 -4.69
N GLY A 507 -16.24 13.25 -5.63
CA GLY A 507 -16.05 14.22 -6.72
C GLY A 507 -15.25 13.73 -7.94
N THR A 508 -14.78 14.67 -8.77
CA THR A 508 -13.92 14.47 -9.96
C THR A 508 -12.44 14.78 -9.66
N ALA A 509 -11.53 13.81 -9.71
CA ALA A 509 -10.10 14.06 -9.41
C ALA A 509 -9.14 12.96 -9.94
N PRO A 510 -7.80 13.14 -9.86
CA PRO A 510 -7.01 14.07 -10.68
C PRO A 510 -5.86 13.37 -11.46
N ALA A 511 -4.91 14.14 -12.04
CA ALA A 511 -3.70 13.67 -12.76
C ALA A 511 -2.41 13.86 -11.92
N LEU A 512 -1.33 13.12 -12.23
CA LEU A 512 0.03 13.27 -11.64
C LEU A 512 1.13 12.98 -12.71
N ASN A 513 2.40 13.32 -12.43
CA ASN A 513 3.32 13.81 -13.46
C ASN A 513 4.71 13.12 -13.54
N SER A 514 5.54 13.65 -14.45
CA SER A 514 6.95 13.27 -14.71
C SER A 514 7.94 13.58 -13.57
N ASP A 515 7.44 13.94 -12.39
CA ASP A 515 8.16 14.15 -11.14
C ASP A 515 8.20 12.88 -10.27
N GLY A 516 7.52 11.81 -10.70
CA GLY A 516 7.53 10.49 -10.06
C GLY A 516 6.19 10.08 -9.46
N THR A 517 5.06 10.51 -10.04
CA THR A 517 3.74 10.39 -9.41
C THR A 517 2.67 9.91 -10.40
N ILE A 518 1.78 8.97 -10.00
CA ILE A 518 0.71 8.43 -10.87
C ILE A 518 -0.67 8.85 -10.39
N ASN A 519 -1.50 9.29 -11.34
CA ASN A 519 -2.92 9.48 -11.10
C ASN A 519 -3.68 9.24 -12.41
N ALA A 520 -4.08 7.98 -12.61
CA ALA A 520 -4.72 7.56 -13.86
C ALA A 520 -6.23 7.92 -13.92
N LEU A 521 -6.78 8.40 -12.79
CA LEU A 521 -8.21 8.42 -12.50
C LEU A 521 -8.89 9.77 -12.76
N ALA A 522 -8.19 10.71 -13.39
CA ALA A 522 -8.39 12.16 -13.38
C ALA A 522 -9.79 12.76 -13.65
N SER A 523 -10.76 11.94 -14.07
CA SER A 523 -12.12 12.34 -14.45
C SER A 523 -13.21 11.44 -13.85
N VAL A 524 -12.84 10.50 -12.96
CA VAL A 524 -13.78 9.64 -12.21
C VAL A 524 -14.64 10.50 -11.29
N THR A 525 -15.97 10.38 -11.40
CA THR A 525 -16.98 11.00 -10.51
C THR A 525 -17.47 10.00 -9.45
N ASP A 526 -17.71 10.50 -8.24
CA ASP A 526 -18.80 9.98 -7.40
C ASP A 526 -20.17 10.47 -7.92
N ASP A 527 -21.21 9.67 -7.76
CA ASP A 527 -22.59 9.98 -8.16
C ASP A 527 -23.65 9.74 -7.06
N LEU A 528 -23.28 9.33 -5.83
CA LEU A 528 -24.23 8.91 -4.79
C LEU A 528 -24.07 9.56 -3.39
N ALA A 529 -23.57 10.79 -3.32
CA ALA A 529 -23.30 11.54 -2.07
C ALA A 529 -24.56 11.94 -1.24
N THR A 530 -25.31 10.96 -0.72
CA THR A 530 -26.43 11.14 0.23
C THR A 530 -26.13 10.48 1.57
N THR A 531 -26.64 11.04 2.67
CA THR A 531 -26.33 10.58 4.03
C THR A 531 -26.92 9.20 4.34
N GLY A 532 -26.04 8.25 4.68
CA GLY A 532 -26.38 6.87 5.04
C GLY A 532 -25.94 6.47 6.46
N SER A 533 -26.23 5.23 6.82
CA SER A 533 -25.80 4.59 8.09
C SER A 533 -25.75 3.06 7.95
N TYR A 534 -24.77 2.44 8.59
CA TYR A 534 -24.58 0.98 8.67
C TYR A 534 -24.56 0.51 10.14
N THR A 535 -25.19 -0.65 10.41
CA THR A 535 -25.23 -1.32 11.71
C THR A 535 -25.24 -2.84 11.50
N GLY A 536 -24.17 -3.55 11.92
CA GLY A 536 -24.08 -5.01 11.86
C GLY A 536 -22.63 -5.48 11.69
N PRO A 537 -22.41 -6.77 11.39
CA PRO A 537 -21.22 -7.28 10.73
C PRO A 537 -21.40 -7.36 9.21
N MET A 538 -20.32 -7.23 8.44
CA MET A 538 -20.29 -7.41 6.99
C MET A 538 -20.05 -8.89 6.60
N TYR A 539 -19.77 -9.12 5.31
CA TYR A 539 -19.57 -10.41 4.66
C TYR A 539 -18.64 -11.36 5.45
N GLY A 540 -19.10 -12.59 5.67
CA GLY A 540 -18.36 -13.63 6.42
C GLY A 540 -18.73 -13.76 7.90
N GLY A 541 -19.39 -12.77 8.51
CA GLY A 541 -19.78 -12.80 9.92
C GLY A 541 -18.70 -12.31 10.89
N CYS A 542 -17.67 -11.65 10.35
CA CYS A 542 -16.60 -11.04 11.10
C CYS A 542 -17.09 -9.73 11.80
N PRO A 543 -16.70 -9.43 13.05
CA PRO A 543 -17.16 -8.23 13.76
C PRO A 543 -16.71 -6.93 13.09
N GLU A 544 -17.65 -6.00 12.94
CA GLU A 544 -17.38 -4.61 12.57
C GLU A 544 -18.13 -3.63 13.48
N GLY A 545 -17.61 -2.41 13.55
CA GLY A 545 -18.23 -1.26 14.20
C GLY A 545 -19.46 -0.74 13.46
N THR A 546 -20.25 0.07 14.16
CA THR A 546 -21.40 0.78 13.59
C THR A 546 -20.94 2.05 12.88
N VAL A 547 -20.79 2.00 11.55
CA VAL A 547 -20.41 3.16 10.73
C VAL A 547 -21.65 3.99 10.37
N ALA A 548 -21.97 4.98 11.20
CA ALA A 548 -23.11 5.88 11.01
C ALA A 548 -22.67 7.27 10.48
N GLY A 549 -23.29 7.75 9.41
CA GLY A 549 -23.03 9.09 8.85
C GLY A 549 -21.85 9.19 7.87
N ALA A 550 -21.15 8.10 7.57
CA ALA A 550 -20.28 8.03 6.40
C ALA A 550 -21.11 8.18 5.11
N ASN A 551 -20.50 8.73 4.06
CA ASN A 551 -21.09 8.67 2.73
C ASN A 551 -21.14 7.21 2.27
N THR A 552 -22.25 6.80 1.65
CA THR A 552 -22.18 5.78 0.61
C THR A 552 -21.47 6.39 -0.58
N PHE A 553 -20.25 5.96 -0.86
CA PHE A 553 -19.55 6.35 -2.09
C PHE A 553 -19.83 5.38 -3.23
N HIS A 554 -19.66 5.83 -4.46
CA HIS A 554 -19.78 4.98 -5.64
C HIS A 554 -18.79 5.40 -6.74
N PHE A 555 -17.60 4.77 -6.78
CA PHE A 555 -16.60 5.06 -7.80
C PHE A 555 -16.85 4.25 -9.06
N LYS A 556 -17.41 4.92 -10.06
CA LYS A 556 -17.40 4.44 -11.43
C LYS A 556 -16.06 4.73 -12.09
N ILE A 557 -15.12 3.82 -11.90
CA ILE A 557 -13.79 3.92 -12.49
C ILE A 557 -13.79 3.31 -13.90
N PRO A 558 -13.50 4.09 -14.97
CA PRO A 558 -13.32 3.53 -16.30
C PRO A 558 -12.24 2.46 -16.32
N VAL A 559 -12.44 1.38 -17.08
CA VAL A 559 -11.40 0.35 -17.30
C VAL A 559 -10.14 0.88 -18.01
N THR A 560 -10.20 2.13 -18.52
CA THR A 560 -9.08 2.87 -19.11
C THR A 560 -8.38 3.85 -18.13
N ALA A 561 -8.88 3.98 -16.91
CA ALA A 561 -8.44 4.97 -15.91
C ALA A 561 -7.92 4.33 -14.61
N LEU A 562 -8.17 3.03 -14.38
CA LEU A 562 -7.41 2.25 -13.41
C LEU A 562 -5.93 2.23 -13.83
N PRO A 563 -4.97 2.58 -12.96
CA PRO A 563 -3.58 2.27 -13.22
C PRO A 563 -3.37 0.75 -13.15
N GLY A 564 -2.30 0.28 -13.80
CA GLY A 564 -1.93 -1.13 -13.78
C GLY A 564 -1.64 -1.59 -12.35
N GLY A 565 -2.50 -2.46 -11.83
CA GLY A 565 -2.53 -2.89 -10.43
C GLY A 565 -3.90 -3.44 -10.03
N TYR A 566 -4.96 -3.00 -10.69
CA TYR A 566 -6.33 -3.50 -10.47
C TYR A 566 -6.60 -4.88 -11.10
N VAL A 567 -7.45 -5.71 -10.45
CA VAL A 567 -7.93 -7.00 -10.96
C VAL A 567 -9.43 -7.20 -10.65
N PRO A 568 -10.26 -7.73 -11.58
CA PRO A 568 -11.64 -8.12 -11.31
C PRO A 568 -11.80 -9.46 -10.57
N GLY A 569 -12.60 -9.45 -9.49
CA GLY A 569 -13.13 -10.63 -8.79
C GLY A 569 -12.44 -10.95 -7.44
N ASN A 570 -11.71 -10.00 -6.88
CA ASN A 570 -10.81 -10.22 -5.74
C ASN A 570 -11.18 -9.39 -4.51
N TYR A 571 -10.56 -9.66 -3.36
CA TYR A 571 -10.79 -8.80 -2.19
C TYR A 571 -10.23 -7.39 -2.44
N ILE A 572 -11.06 -6.37 -2.25
CA ILE A 572 -10.66 -4.97 -2.14
C ILE A 572 -10.76 -4.61 -0.66
N ALA A 573 -9.73 -3.94 -0.15
CA ALA A 573 -9.79 -3.12 1.02
C ALA A 573 -9.41 -1.72 0.54
N ALA A 574 -9.04 -0.86 1.45
CA ALA A 574 -7.86 -0.08 1.14
C ALA A 574 -7.04 -0.01 2.40
N THR A 575 -5.73 0.07 2.24
CA THR A 575 -5.00 0.88 3.18
C THR A 575 -5.43 2.29 2.83
N ALA A 576 -5.47 3.19 3.79
CA ALA A 576 -5.35 4.58 3.42
C ALA A 576 -3.89 4.89 3.08
N THR A 577 -3.16 4.09 2.26
CA THR A 577 -1.81 4.48 1.83
C THR A 577 -1.84 5.56 0.75
N ASP A 578 -2.36 6.73 1.13
CA ASP A 578 -1.59 7.95 1.30
C ASP A 578 -0.19 8.07 0.61
N ALA A 579 0.30 9.31 0.39
CA ALA A 579 1.41 9.73 -0.53
C ALA A 579 2.54 8.79 -1.15
N ASN A 580 3.26 7.82 -0.58
CA ASN A 580 3.95 7.73 0.72
C ASN A 580 5.29 6.80 0.41
N GLY A 581 5.85 5.82 1.21
CA GLY A 581 6.37 4.42 1.09
C GLY A 581 5.84 3.15 1.85
N SER A 582 5.96 3.02 3.20
CA SER A 582 5.60 1.82 4.05
C SER A 582 4.10 1.58 4.32
N THR A 583 3.50 0.58 3.69
CA THR A 583 2.05 0.50 3.48
C THR A 583 1.17 0.75 4.73
N SER A 584 0.20 1.68 4.64
CA SER A 584 -0.72 2.07 5.73
C SER A 584 -1.46 0.87 6.25
N GLU A 585 -2.10 1.02 7.42
CA GLU A 585 -2.82 -0.12 7.99
C GLU A 585 -3.87 -0.59 6.92
N PHE A 586 -4.33 -1.86 6.71
CA PHE A 586 -5.61 -2.08 5.94
C PHE A 586 -6.85 -2.79 6.48
N GLY A 587 -7.96 -2.17 6.06
CA GLY A 587 -9.27 -2.37 6.59
C GLY A 587 -10.10 -3.44 5.93
N MET A 588 -11.35 -3.49 6.36
CA MET A 588 -12.19 -4.66 6.19
C MET A 588 -12.45 -5.03 4.73
N ASN A 589 -12.11 -6.28 4.43
CA ASN A 589 -12.01 -6.80 3.08
C ASN A 589 -13.36 -7.15 2.46
N ILE A 590 -13.67 -6.54 1.31
CA ILE A 590 -14.79 -6.98 0.49
C ILE A 590 -14.37 -7.78 -0.74
N LEU A 591 -14.95 -8.98 -0.88
CA LEU A 591 -14.83 -9.79 -2.08
C LEU A 591 -15.49 -9.08 -3.27
N GLN A 592 -14.79 -8.79 -4.36
CA GLN A 592 -15.41 -8.27 -5.57
C GLN A 592 -16.13 -9.39 -6.34
N GLY A 593 -17.30 -9.07 -6.87
CA GLY A 593 -18.31 -10.07 -7.18
C GLY A 593 -19.28 -10.31 -6.02
N HIS A 594 -18.98 -9.80 -4.81
CA HIS A 594 -20.01 -9.46 -3.81
C HIS A 594 -20.79 -8.23 -4.31
N CYS A 595 -21.62 -8.46 -5.32
CA CYS A 595 -22.46 -7.45 -5.94
C CYS A 595 -23.70 -7.23 -5.09
N VAL A 596 -23.64 -6.33 -4.11
CA VAL A 596 -24.81 -5.96 -3.29
C VAL A 596 -25.80 -5.16 -4.14
N VAL A 597 -26.78 -5.86 -4.72
CA VAL A 597 -27.91 -5.29 -5.46
C VAL A 597 -29.09 -5.00 -4.54
N LEU A 598 -29.83 -3.93 -4.85
CA LEU A 598 -31.09 -3.63 -4.18
C LEU A 598 -32.16 -4.73 -4.50
N PRO A 599 -33.09 -5.01 -3.57
CA PRO A 599 -33.76 -6.32 -3.44
C PRO A 599 -34.67 -6.82 -4.58
N LEU A 600 -34.86 -8.15 -4.58
CA LEU A 600 -35.55 -9.02 -5.57
C LEU A 600 -36.99 -8.62 -5.98
N GLN A 601 -37.38 -8.88 -7.25
CA GLN A 601 -38.67 -8.46 -7.81
C GLN A 601 -39.39 -9.52 -8.69
N LEU A 602 -40.68 -9.75 -8.44
CA LEU A 602 -41.54 -10.68 -9.21
C LEU A 602 -42.17 -10.02 -10.46
N VAL A 603 -42.37 -10.79 -11.55
CA VAL A 603 -42.87 -10.28 -12.84
C VAL A 603 -44.25 -10.84 -13.28
N ALA A 604 -44.50 -12.16 -13.27
CA ALA A 604 -45.78 -12.73 -13.75
C ALA A 604 -46.09 -14.17 -13.26
N PHE A 605 -47.36 -14.61 -13.31
CA PHE A 605 -47.79 -15.98 -12.94
C PHE A 605 -49.12 -16.41 -13.60
N HIS A 606 -49.20 -17.64 -14.12
CA HIS A 606 -50.28 -18.19 -14.95
C HIS A 606 -50.46 -19.72 -14.78
N GLY A 607 -51.50 -20.32 -15.39
CA GLY A 607 -51.74 -21.77 -15.36
C GLY A 607 -52.59 -22.32 -16.53
N LYS A 608 -52.48 -23.63 -16.77
CA LYS A 608 -53.03 -24.39 -17.90
C LYS A 608 -53.36 -25.84 -17.46
N LYS A 609 -54.22 -26.56 -18.19
CA LYS A 609 -54.66 -27.92 -17.85
C LYS A 609 -54.25 -28.94 -18.91
N GLU A 610 -53.82 -30.13 -18.46
CA GLU A 610 -53.30 -31.20 -19.31
C GLU A 610 -53.85 -32.56 -18.85
N LYS A 611 -54.79 -33.14 -19.62
CA LYS A 611 -55.55 -34.34 -19.27
C LYS A 611 -56.26 -34.17 -17.90
N ASP A 612 -55.88 -34.98 -16.92
CA ASP A 612 -56.36 -34.98 -15.53
C ASP A 612 -55.57 -34.03 -14.61
N LYS A 613 -54.46 -33.46 -15.09
CA LYS A 613 -53.48 -32.66 -14.32
C LYS A 613 -53.53 -31.16 -14.64
N VAL A 614 -52.88 -30.34 -13.81
CA VAL A 614 -52.74 -28.88 -14.00
C VAL A 614 -51.26 -28.50 -14.08
N ARG A 615 -50.88 -27.69 -15.09
CA ARG A 615 -49.55 -27.07 -15.23
C ARG A 615 -49.63 -25.59 -14.86
N LEU A 616 -48.84 -25.14 -13.89
CA LEU A 616 -48.68 -23.74 -13.48
C LEU A 616 -47.39 -23.17 -14.10
N THR A 617 -47.25 -21.84 -14.25
CA THR A 617 -46.08 -21.19 -14.87
C THR A 617 -45.84 -19.74 -14.35
N TRP A 618 -44.64 -19.36 -13.90
CA TRP A 618 -44.30 -17.99 -13.43
C TRP A 618 -43.02 -17.41 -14.06
N LYS A 619 -42.82 -16.09 -13.88
CA LYS A 619 -41.65 -15.30 -14.30
C LYS A 619 -41.24 -14.24 -13.25
N VAL A 620 -39.95 -13.98 -13.13
CA VAL A 620 -39.28 -13.13 -12.10
C VAL A 620 -38.18 -12.25 -12.74
N ALA A 621 -37.62 -11.30 -11.99
CA ALA A 621 -36.52 -10.42 -12.40
C ALA A 621 -35.53 -10.18 -11.24
N ASN A 622 -34.28 -9.81 -11.58
CA ASN A 622 -33.13 -9.77 -10.65
C ASN A 622 -32.97 -11.08 -9.86
N GLU A 623 -33.25 -12.20 -10.53
CA GLU A 623 -33.35 -13.54 -9.97
C GLU A 623 -31.97 -14.22 -9.83
N ASN A 624 -31.03 -13.55 -9.20
CA ASN A 624 -29.68 -14.10 -8.99
C ASN A 624 -29.61 -14.89 -7.66
N ASP A 625 -30.37 -14.46 -6.66
CA ASP A 625 -30.30 -14.96 -5.28
C ASP A 625 -31.55 -15.71 -4.80
N ALA A 626 -32.46 -16.09 -5.71
CA ALA A 626 -33.62 -16.89 -5.33
C ALA A 626 -33.19 -18.32 -4.92
N ALA A 627 -33.84 -18.92 -3.92
CA ALA A 627 -33.61 -20.30 -3.52
C ALA A 627 -34.71 -21.22 -4.06
N VAL A 628 -35.95 -21.01 -3.60
CA VAL A 628 -37.05 -21.94 -3.85
C VAL A 628 -38.40 -21.26 -4.00
N TYR A 629 -39.16 -21.75 -4.97
CA TYR A 629 -40.55 -21.43 -5.25
C TYR A 629 -41.44 -22.52 -4.67
N ILE A 630 -42.07 -22.19 -3.54
CA ILE A 630 -43.02 -23.04 -2.83
C ILE A 630 -44.38 -22.87 -3.50
N ILE A 631 -44.84 -23.90 -4.21
CA ILE A 631 -46.13 -23.92 -4.89
C ILE A 631 -47.20 -24.35 -3.90
N GLU A 632 -48.18 -23.49 -3.68
CA GLU A 632 -49.27 -23.73 -2.74
C GLU A 632 -50.62 -23.73 -3.46
N LYS A 633 -51.52 -24.64 -3.06
CA LYS A 633 -52.85 -24.85 -3.64
C LYS A 633 -53.94 -24.64 -2.59
N GLY A 634 -55.04 -24.02 -3.00
CA GLY A 634 -56.23 -23.81 -2.18
C GLY A 634 -57.50 -24.37 -2.80
N ASN A 635 -58.46 -24.73 -1.94
CA ASN A 635 -59.86 -24.94 -2.34
C ASN A 635 -60.66 -23.62 -2.31
N SER A 636 -60.09 -22.56 -1.72
CA SER A 636 -60.50 -21.16 -1.81
C SER A 636 -59.25 -20.29 -2.05
N ALA A 637 -59.44 -19.02 -2.41
CA ALA A 637 -58.35 -18.04 -2.47
C ALA A 637 -57.87 -17.55 -1.08
N SER A 638 -58.33 -18.16 0.02
CA SER A 638 -58.06 -17.75 1.40
C SER A 638 -57.42 -18.84 2.27
N SER A 639 -57.22 -20.05 1.74
CA SER A 639 -56.61 -21.17 2.46
C SER A 639 -55.78 -21.98 1.48
N PHE A 640 -54.48 -22.07 1.76
CA PHE A 640 -53.48 -22.70 0.89
C PHE A 640 -52.67 -23.74 1.67
N GLN A 641 -52.33 -24.83 1.01
CA GLN A 641 -51.38 -25.85 1.48
C GLN A 641 -50.27 -26.03 0.43
N THR A 642 -49.03 -26.26 0.86
CA THR A 642 -47.93 -26.61 -0.06
C THR A 642 -48.28 -27.89 -0.83
N ILE A 643 -48.11 -27.86 -2.15
CA ILE A 643 -48.27 -29.03 -3.04
C ILE A 643 -47.03 -29.30 -3.90
N GLY A 644 -46.07 -28.37 -3.91
CA GLY A 644 -44.82 -28.51 -4.66
C GLY A 644 -43.75 -27.56 -4.13
N LEU A 645 -42.51 -27.93 -4.42
CA LEU A 645 -41.31 -27.10 -4.29
C LEU A 645 -40.64 -27.16 -5.66
N ILE A 646 -40.21 -26.02 -6.18
CA ILE A 646 -39.34 -25.94 -7.37
C ILE A 646 -38.24 -24.95 -7.06
N ASP A 647 -37.01 -25.41 -7.16
CA ASP A 647 -35.83 -24.61 -6.91
C ASP A 647 -35.62 -23.57 -8.03
N ALA A 648 -34.99 -22.45 -7.70
CA ALA A 648 -34.66 -21.42 -8.67
C ALA A 648 -33.52 -21.88 -9.60
N LYS A 649 -33.45 -21.26 -10.78
CA LYS A 649 -32.46 -21.55 -11.83
C LYS A 649 -31.24 -20.63 -11.76
N ASN A 650 -31.40 -19.46 -11.14
CA ASN A 650 -30.37 -18.43 -10.93
C ASN A 650 -29.50 -18.17 -12.17
N ASN A 651 -30.13 -18.10 -13.34
CA ASN A 651 -29.45 -18.07 -14.64
C ASN A 651 -29.26 -16.63 -15.19
N GLY A 652 -28.95 -15.67 -14.31
CA GLY A 652 -28.51 -14.30 -14.63
C GLY A 652 -29.51 -13.43 -15.40
N SER A 653 -30.76 -13.84 -15.50
CA SER A 653 -31.79 -13.21 -16.34
C SER A 653 -33.19 -13.71 -15.97
N ASN A 654 -34.23 -12.98 -16.37
CA ASN A 654 -35.63 -13.21 -15.97
C ASN A 654 -36.14 -14.65 -16.20
N GLY A 655 -36.02 -15.53 -15.20
CA GLY A 655 -36.33 -16.95 -15.33
C GLY A 655 -37.81 -17.26 -15.46
N GLU A 656 -38.14 -18.31 -16.22
CA GLU A 656 -39.50 -18.83 -16.42
C GLU A 656 -39.64 -20.27 -15.96
N TYR A 657 -40.73 -20.58 -15.27
CA TYR A 657 -40.93 -21.82 -14.50
C TYR A 657 -42.19 -22.58 -14.87
N TRP A 658 -42.28 -23.85 -14.44
CA TRP A 658 -43.56 -24.56 -14.40
C TRP A 658 -43.60 -25.68 -13.36
N PHE A 659 -44.78 -25.91 -12.76
CA PHE A 659 -45.08 -27.05 -11.89
C PHE A 659 -46.28 -27.84 -12.42
N VAL A 660 -46.32 -29.17 -12.26
CA VAL A 660 -47.52 -29.97 -12.58
C VAL A 660 -48.13 -30.60 -11.33
N ASP A 661 -49.35 -30.16 -11.01
CA ASP A 661 -50.22 -30.76 -10.01
C ASP A 661 -50.84 -32.06 -10.57
N GLU A 662 -50.36 -33.18 -10.02
CA GLU A 662 -50.73 -34.56 -10.35
C GLU A 662 -52.11 -34.98 -9.78
N THR A 663 -52.83 -34.12 -9.03
CA THR A 663 -54.08 -34.52 -8.36
C THR A 663 -55.23 -34.78 -9.36
N LYS A 664 -55.36 -36.06 -9.73
CA LYS A 664 -56.20 -36.62 -10.83
C LYS A 664 -57.67 -36.21 -10.82
N SER A 665 -58.19 -35.66 -9.72
CA SER A 665 -59.43 -34.89 -9.73
C SER A 665 -59.27 -33.64 -8.90
N LEU A 666 -59.23 -32.49 -9.57
CA LEU A 666 -59.64 -31.24 -8.94
C LEU A 666 -61.11 -31.36 -8.54
N SER A 667 -61.48 -30.67 -7.46
CA SER A 667 -62.83 -30.13 -7.29
C SER A 667 -63.23 -29.26 -8.50
N ALA A 668 -64.51 -28.85 -8.59
CA ALA A 668 -65.02 -28.08 -9.73
C ALA A 668 -64.12 -26.89 -10.12
N SER A 669 -63.50 -26.23 -9.13
CA SER A 669 -62.31 -25.40 -9.31
C SER A 669 -61.23 -25.67 -8.25
N GLY A 670 -60.01 -25.18 -8.47
CA GLY A 670 -58.91 -25.11 -7.49
C GLY A 670 -58.01 -23.89 -7.72
N PHE A 671 -57.40 -23.36 -6.66
CA PHE A 671 -56.63 -22.11 -6.62
C PHE A 671 -55.14 -22.37 -6.37
N TYR A 672 -54.24 -21.50 -6.82
CA TYR A 672 -52.78 -21.67 -6.67
C TYR A 672 -52.04 -20.34 -6.46
N ARG A 673 -50.91 -20.37 -5.74
CA ARG A 673 -49.93 -19.26 -5.60
C ARG A 673 -48.50 -19.78 -5.46
N ILE A 674 -47.53 -18.88 -5.62
CA ILE A 674 -46.11 -19.11 -5.33
C ILE A 674 -45.73 -18.31 -4.09
N LYS A 675 -45.06 -18.97 -3.14
CA LYS A 675 -44.27 -18.36 -2.07
C LYS A 675 -42.81 -18.44 -2.50
N MET A 676 -42.13 -17.30 -2.54
CA MET A 676 -40.75 -17.16 -2.99
C MET A 676 -39.86 -17.06 -1.76
N VAL A 677 -38.74 -17.79 -1.75
CA VAL A 677 -37.73 -17.73 -0.70
C VAL A 677 -36.37 -17.53 -1.35
N ASP A 678 -35.56 -16.60 -0.86
CA ASP A 678 -34.19 -16.37 -1.33
C ASP A 678 -33.16 -17.25 -0.61
N ASN A 679 -31.90 -17.21 -1.06
CA ASN A 679 -30.80 -17.97 -0.49
C ASN A 679 -30.46 -17.56 0.97
N ALA A 680 -30.95 -16.40 1.42
CA ALA A 680 -30.86 -15.92 2.81
C ALA A 680 -32.10 -16.28 3.66
N ASN A 681 -33.06 -17.04 3.11
CA ASN A 681 -34.34 -17.43 3.71
C ASN A 681 -35.37 -16.30 3.91
N VAL A 682 -35.21 -15.14 3.27
CA VAL A 682 -36.22 -14.06 3.27
C VAL A 682 -37.40 -14.47 2.36
N VAL A 683 -38.63 -14.10 2.76
CA VAL A 683 -39.87 -14.64 2.17
C VAL A 683 -40.73 -13.56 1.52
N THR A 684 -41.11 -13.78 0.26
CA THR A 684 -42.08 -12.95 -0.50
C THR A 684 -43.14 -13.84 -1.20
N TYR A 685 -44.19 -13.26 -1.81
CA TYR A 685 -45.33 -14.02 -2.36
C TYR A 685 -45.85 -13.47 -3.69
N SER A 686 -46.47 -14.34 -4.50
CA SER A 686 -47.14 -13.99 -5.77
C SER A 686 -48.63 -13.70 -5.63
N ASN A 687 -49.23 -13.24 -6.74
CA ASN A 687 -50.67 -13.28 -6.97
C ASN A 687 -51.22 -14.73 -7.07
N ILE A 688 -52.55 -14.86 -7.08
CA ILE A 688 -53.29 -16.13 -7.06
C ILE A 688 -53.95 -16.41 -8.44
N ILE A 689 -54.02 -17.68 -8.86
CA ILE A 689 -54.65 -18.16 -10.12
C ILE A 689 -55.60 -19.35 -9.89
N THR A 690 -56.44 -19.72 -10.87
CA THR A 690 -57.56 -20.68 -10.68
C THR A 690 -57.82 -21.60 -11.90
N MET A 691 -58.16 -22.88 -11.67
CA MET A 691 -58.28 -23.95 -12.69
C MET A 691 -59.53 -24.84 -12.52
N ILE A 692 -60.03 -25.48 -13.61
CA ILE A 692 -61.35 -26.20 -13.69
C ILE A 692 -61.26 -27.56 -14.45
N GLN A 693 -61.90 -28.64 -13.97
CA GLN A 693 -61.67 -30.03 -14.47
C GLN A 693 -62.71 -30.63 -15.46
N SER A 694 -62.42 -31.83 -15.97
CA SER A 694 -63.23 -32.65 -16.89
C SER A 694 -62.79 -34.13 -16.81
N LYS A 695 -63.72 -35.10 -16.83
CA LYS A 695 -63.48 -36.51 -16.43
C LYS A 695 -62.93 -37.44 -17.52
N GLN A 696 -62.28 -38.55 -17.09
CA GLN A 696 -61.98 -39.78 -17.84
C GLN A 696 -61.62 -40.94 -16.86
N SER A 697 -62.24 -42.12 -17.02
CA SER A 697 -61.71 -43.47 -16.66
C SER A 697 -62.80 -44.56 -16.76
N GLY A 698 -62.56 -45.66 -17.48
CA GLY A 698 -63.56 -46.74 -17.60
C GLY A 698 -63.24 -47.90 -18.55
N GLY A 699 -62.00 -48.41 -18.55
CA GLY A 699 -61.48 -49.39 -19.51
C GLY A 699 -62.39 -50.57 -19.84
N PHE A 700 -62.75 -50.76 -21.12
CA PHE A 700 -63.59 -51.89 -21.56
C PHE A 700 -62.83 -53.05 -22.24
N THR A 701 -63.40 -54.26 -22.20
CA THR A 701 -62.96 -55.48 -22.92
C THR A 701 -64.08 -56.01 -23.83
N ILE A 702 -63.71 -56.80 -24.84
CA ILE A 702 -64.63 -57.41 -25.80
C ILE A 702 -64.26 -58.87 -26.07
N ALA A 703 -65.26 -59.76 -26.10
CA ALA A 703 -65.09 -61.20 -26.30
C ALA A 703 -66.35 -61.88 -26.89
N PRO A 704 -66.20 -62.99 -27.64
CA PRO A 704 -64.94 -63.49 -28.19
C PRO A 704 -64.37 -62.53 -29.25
N ASN A 705 -63.09 -62.68 -29.58
CA ASN A 705 -62.44 -61.98 -30.67
C ASN A 705 -61.36 -62.91 -31.27
N PRO A 706 -61.51 -63.42 -32.51
CA PRO A 706 -62.59 -63.14 -33.45
C PRO A 706 -64.00 -63.49 -32.96
N VAL A 707 -65.01 -62.89 -33.59
CA VAL A 707 -66.44 -63.11 -33.27
C VAL A 707 -67.16 -63.67 -34.50
N SER A 708 -67.89 -64.77 -34.30
CA SER A 708 -68.74 -65.38 -35.34
C SER A 708 -70.22 -65.01 -35.14
N GLY A 709 -70.73 -65.17 -33.90
CA GLY A 709 -72.06 -64.74 -33.45
C GLY A 709 -72.06 -63.37 -32.74
N SER A 710 -72.82 -63.26 -31.64
CA SER A 710 -72.90 -62.05 -30.80
C SER A 710 -71.57 -61.66 -30.11
N LEU A 711 -71.25 -60.36 -30.08
CA LEU A 711 -70.11 -59.80 -29.34
C LEU A 711 -70.53 -59.41 -27.91
N ARG A 712 -69.73 -59.74 -26.89
CA ARG A 712 -69.94 -59.28 -25.51
C ARG A 712 -68.92 -58.22 -25.13
N LEU A 713 -69.41 -57.15 -24.50
CA LEU A 713 -68.70 -55.97 -24.08
C LEU A 713 -68.74 -55.90 -22.54
N GLN A 714 -67.58 -55.83 -21.88
CA GLN A 714 -67.50 -55.80 -20.41
C GLN A 714 -66.65 -54.62 -19.94
N PHE A 715 -67.10 -53.92 -18.90
CA PHE A 715 -66.41 -52.76 -18.32
C PHE A 715 -66.96 -52.47 -16.91
N THR A 716 -66.30 -51.59 -16.15
CA THR A 716 -66.79 -51.16 -14.84
C THR A 716 -67.22 -49.70 -14.90
N SER A 717 -68.50 -49.42 -14.64
CA SER A 717 -69.03 -48.06 -14.61
C SER A 717 -68.71 -47.40 -13.26
N GLY A 718 -68.09 -46.22 -13.29
CA GLY A 718 -67.73 -45.47 -12.07
C GLY A 718 -68.94 -44.87 -11.34
N ALA A 719 -70.06 -44.66 -12.05
CA ALA A 719 -71.31 -44.11 -11.55
C ALA A 719 -72.51 -44.80 -12.23
N GLU A 720 -73.73 -44.44 -11.82
CA GLU A 720 -74.89 -44.67 -12.67
C GLU A 720 -74.95 -43.58 -13.75
N GLU A 721 -74.85 -43.94 -15.03
CA GLU A 721 -74.83 -42.96 -16.11
C GLU A 721 -75.38 -43.49 -17.45
N GLY A 722 -75.72 -42.55 -18.33
CA GLY A 722 -76.12 -42.83 -19.71
C GLY A 722 -74.90 -42.95 -20.63
N ALA A 723 -74.95 -43.90 -21.56
CA ALA A 723 -73.87 -44.20 -22.48
C ALA A 723 -74.39 -44.54 -23.88
N ARG A 724 -73.50 -44.41 -24.87
CA ARG A 724 -73.73 -44.82 -26.25
C ARG A 724 -72.59 -45.71 -26.72
N ILE A 725 -72.95 -46.90 -27.19
CA ILE A 725 -72.03 -47.86 -27.81
C ILE A 725 -72.18 -47.74 -29.33
N ARG A 726 -71.08 -47.77 -30.07
CA ARG A 726 -71.09 -47.70 -31.55
C ARG A 726 -70.14 -48.71 -32.15
N ILE A 727 -70.38 -49.07 -33.41
CA ILE A 727 -69.42 -49.85 -34.22
C ILE A 727 -69.19 -49.11 -35.54
N TYR A 728 -67.93 -49.06 -35.97
CA TYR A 728 -67.47 -48.40 -37.18
C TYR A 728 -66.67 -49.39 -38.05
N SER A 729 -66.70 -49.19 -39.37
CA SER A 729 -65.73 -49.80 -40.30
C SER A 729 -64.30 -49.28 -40.05
N MET A 730 -63.29 -49.95 -40.60
CA MET A 730 -61.91 -49.43 -40.61
C MET A 730 -61.77 -48.10 -41.40
N SER A 731 -62.70 -47.81 -42.32
CA SER A 731 -62.81 -46.51 -43.01
C SER A 731 -63.54 -45.42 -42.19
N GLY A 732 -63.95 -45.72 -40.94
CA GLY A 732 -64.58 -44.77 -40.03
C GLY A 732 -66.08 -44.54 -40.24
N GLN A 733 -66.73 -45.28 -41.14
CA GLN A 733 -68.18 -45.21 -41.33
C GLN A 733 -68.88 -45.87 -40.13
N LYS A 734 -69.84 -45.17 -39.50
CA LYS A 734 -70.63 -45.72 -38.39
C LYS A 734 -71.67 -46.71 -38.92
N LEU A 735 -71.60 -47.96 -38.44
CA LEU A 735 -72.47 -49.07 -38.84
C LEU A 735 -73.56 -49.36 -37.78
N PHE A 736 -73.30 -49.04 -36.51
CA PHE A 736 -74.23 -49.28 -35.40
C PHE A 736 -74.13 -48.19 -34.32
N GLU A 737 -75.24 -47.90 -33.64
CA GLU A 737 -75.30 -47.11 -32.40
C GLU A 737 -76.41 -47.63 -31.47
N LEU A 738 -76.08 -47.85 -30.19
CA LEU A 738 -76.99 -48.28 -29.13
C LEU A 738 -76.82 -47.33 -27.94
N SER A 739 -77.91 -46.71 -27.48
CA SER A 739 -77.92 -45.96 -26.21
C SER A 739 -78.42 -46.86 -25.07
N ARG A 740 -77.72 -46.85 -23.93
CA ARG A 740 -78.07 -47.65 -22.75
C ARG A 740 -77.67 -46.90 -21.47
N ARG A 741 -78.42 -47.09 -20.38
CA ARG A 741 -78.07 -46.59 -19.04
C ARG A 741 -77.47 -47.73 -18.22
N PHE A 742 -76.45 -47.42 -17.44
CA PHE A 742 -75.66 -48.37 -16.66
C PHE A 742 -75.65 -47.98 -15.19
N SER A 743 -75.60 -48.97 -14.30
CA SER A 743 -75.42 -48.78 -12.86
C SER A 743 -73.93 -48.81 -12.49
N LYS A 744 -73.58 -48.20 -11.36
CA LYS A 744 -72.21 -48.25 -10.81
C LYS A 744 -71.77 -49.70 -10.56
N GLY A 745 -70.54 -50.04 -10.92
CA GLY A 745 -69.97 -51.40 -10.81
C GLY A 745 -69.80 -52.10 -12.17
N PRO A 746 -69.44 -53.39 -12.17
CA PRO A 746 -69.25 -54.18 -13.40
C PRO A 746 -70.51 -54.27 -14.24
N GLN A 747 -70.35 -54.11 -15.55
CA GLN A 747 -71.40 -54.15 -16.57
C GLN A 747 -71.04 -55.15 -17.66
N THR A 748 -72.05 -55.77 -18.27
CA THR A 748 -71.89 -56.59 -19.48
C THR A 748 -73.02 -56.28 -20.47
N VAL A 749 -72.66 -56.05 -21.73
CA VAL A 749 -73.60 -55.82 -22.83
C VAL A 749 -73.29 -56.79 -23.95
N THR A 750 -74.27 -57.61 -24.32
CA THR A 750 -74.23 -58.38 -25.57
C THR A 750 -74.75 -57.51 -26.71
N ILE A 751 -74.09 -57.55 -27.86
CA ILE A 751 -74.46 -56.90 -29.11
C ILE A 751 -74.61 -58.01 -30.15
N ASN A 752 -75.84 -58.28 -30.56
CA ASN A 752 -76.11 -59.31 -31.57
C ASN A 752 -75.97 -58.76 -32.99
N GLN A 753 -76.06 -57.43 -33.14
CA GLN A 753 -76.02 -56.74 -34.44
C GLN A 753 -74.69 -56.89 -35.21
N VAL A 754 -73.64 -57.44 -34.58
CA VAL A 754 -72.41 -57.84 -35.29
C VAL A 754 -72.60 -59.06 -36.21
N GLU A 755 -73.65 -59.86 -36.00
CA GLU A 755 -73.96 -61.03 -36.83
C GLU A 755 -74.29 -60.62 -38.27
N ASN A 756 -74.80 -59.40 -38.47
CA ASN A 756 -75.12 -58.80 -39.76
C ASN A 756 -73.93 -58.05 -40.42
N LEU A 757 -72.73 -58.11 -39.83
CA LEU A 757 -71.51 -57.57 -40.43
C LEU A 757 -70.83 -58.64 -41.31
N SER A 758 -70.28 -58.21 -42.45
CA SER A 758 -69.41 -59.06 -43.27
C SER A 758 -68.12 -59.44 -42.50
N PRO A 759 -67.44 -60.54 -42.88
CA PRO A 759 -66.14 -60.88 -42.29
C PRO A 759 -65.12 -59.75 -42.49
N GLY A 760 -64.36 -59.41 -41.45
CA GLY A 760 -63.42 -58.29 -41.48
C GLY A 760 -63.17 -57.60 -40.13
N ALA A 761 -62.34 -56.57 -40.13
CA ALA A 761 -62.01 -55.79 -38.93
C ALA A 761 -62.97 -54.61 -38.71
N TYR A 762 -63.32 -54.35 -37.45
CA TYR A 762 -64.25 -53.29 -37.03
C TYR A 762 -63.80 -52.63 -35.73
N VAL A 763 -64.14 -51.34 -35.54
CA VAL A 763 -63.85 -50.59 -34.31
C VAL A 763 -65.12 -50.38 -33.51
N LEU A 764 -65.18 -50.95 -32.31
CA LEU A 764 -66.22 -50.67 -31.31
C LEU A 764 -65.80 -49.45 -30.46
N GLU A 765 -66.78 -48.63 -30.10
CA GLU A 765 -66.65 -47.43 -29.28
C GLU A 765 -67.65 -47.47 -28.12
N ILE A 766 -67.23 -47.04 -26.92
CA ILE A 766 -68.14 -46.57 -25.86
C ILE A 766 -67.94 -45.06 -25.69
N GLN A 767 -69.03 -44.32 -25.53
CA GLN A 767 -69.04 -42.95 -25.04
C GLN A 767 -70.03 -42.83 -23.88
N THR A 768 -69.55 -42.42 -22.71
CA THR A 768 -70.33 -42.17 -21.49
C THR A 768 -70.40 -40.66 -21.22
N SER A 769 -70.95 -40.22 -20.08
CA SER A 769 -70.77 -38.85 -19.59
C SER A 769 -69.37 -38.63 -18.99
N THR A 770 -68.72 -39.70 -18.56
CA THR A 770 -67.40 -39.70 -17.94
C THR A 770 -66.23 -39.89 -18.91
N GLY A 771 -66.43 -40.34 -20.16
CA GLY A 771 -65.34 -40.54 -21.12
C GLY A 771 -65.75 -41.10 -22.50
N ARG A 772 -64.74 -41.41 -23.32
CA ARG A 772 -64.88 -42.06 -24.63
C ARG A 772 -63.68 -42.99 -24.86
N GLU A 773 -63.95 -44.22 -25.27
CA GLU A 773 -62.95 -45.26 -25.53
C GLU A 773 -63.26 -46.04 -26.83
N ARG A 774 -62.25 -46.73 -27.39
CA ARG A 774 -62.36 -47.52 -28.63
C ARG A 774 -61.49 -48.79 -28.56
N LYS A 775 -61.95 -49.89 -29.18
CA LYS A 775 -61.18 -51.12 -29.43
C LYS A 775 -61.57 -51.79 -30.74
N THR A 776 -60.62 -52.47 -31.38
CA THR A 776 -60.82 -53.20 -32.63
C THR A 776 -61.16 -54.67 -32.36
N PHE A 777 -62.07 -55.25 -33.15
CA PHE A 777 -62.34 -56.69 -33.19
C PHE A 777 -62.42 -57.20 -34.64
N ILE A 778 -62.36 -58.52 -34.81
CA ILE A 778 -62.49 -59.23 -36.08
C ILE A 778 -63.82 -59.98 -36.10
N LYS A 779 -64.60 -59.84 -37.18
CA LYS A 779 -65.75 -60.68 -37.53
C LYS A 779 -65.28 -61.80 -38.46
N GLU A 780 -65.68 -63.03 -38.15
CA GLU A 780 -65.54 -64.22 -39.03
C GLU A 780 -66.73 -64.41 -39.97
#